data_AF-A0AA88W0Z6-F1
#
_entry.id   AF-A0AA88W0Z6-F1
#
_cell.length_a   1.000
_cell.length_b   1.000
_cell.length_c   1.000
_cell.angle_alpha   90.00
_cell.angle_beta   90.00
_cell.angle_gamma   90.00
#
_symmetry.space_group_name_H-M   'P 1'
#
loop_
_entity.id
_entity.type
_entity.pdbx_description
1 polymer ?
#
loop_
_entity_poly.entity_id
_entity_poly.type
_entity_poly.pdbx_seq_one_letter_code
_entity_poly.pdbx_strand_id
1 'polypeptide(L)'
;MDAKGDFSVKVSKKEVVAATLPLQEHWLPLSNLDLLLPPLDVGVFFCYKKPAGGHHPTTTFGSMAGILKEALAQALVSYYAFAGEVVENAVGEPELLCNNRGVDFMEAVADVKLRDLNLYNPDESIEGKLVPKKKKGVFSIQATGLKCGGLVVACTFDHRVADAYSANMFLVSWAEIAQFKLPSQMPSFRRSLVGPRRPGRYHSSIDRTYVPVSALPPPKDHCSGSGNYQPISRIYYLNQLQSIASSVSGARINNGVRCKRSKLEALSAFLWKLVAGYQKDMGDNKVCKMGIVVDGRARLSEGDGKAKPKLIAEYFGNVLSIPFGEMRSEALDGKELSSVADAVHQFLESALTKEHFLGLIDWVEAHRPEPMLAKIYATGIDEGPAVVVSSGARFPVEKVDFGWGGPIFGSYHFPWGGEARYVMPMPSPMGNGDWVVYMHIPAAITGYIFYIKSLSGTNFRKWKEQISIILGVMDLDYALRVDAPAALTAESSTEQKAAYEKWERSNRISLMIMKGSITTAIRGAILDLDNAKLYLAHIEEQFQGSSKAHATTLITKMVTLKYSGSNGVREHILRMNDMASQLKGLDMEISKGFLVHFIMTSLPAQFGPFKINYNTQKEKWKMSELISMCIQEEERLKSEQPDSAHVAITGPSKGKGKGKKFGKGNVQGNKSASVTKTDKASSSGTKGSSGP
;
A
#
# COMPACT_ATOMS: atom_id res chain seq x y z
N MET A 1 -17.08 -32.78 24.21
CA MET A 1 -17.60 -31.84 23.21
C MET A 1 -17.17 -30.46 23.65
N ASP A 2 -16.36 -29.77 22.84
CA ASP A 2 -16.22 -28.31 22.73
C ASP A 2 -15.15 -28.05 21.65
N ALA A 3 -15.60 -27.63 20.47
CA ALA A 3 -14.76 -27.33 19.32
C ALA A 3 -14.04 -25.98 19.55
N LYS A 4 -12.73 -25.98 19.77
CA LYS A 4 -11.93 -24.75 19.79
C LYS A 4 -11.83 -24.18 18.38
N GLY A 5 -12.69 -23.21 18.09
CA GLY A 5 -12.75 -22.45 16.84
C GLY A 5 -13.95 -21.51 16.77
N ASP A 6 -15.02 -21.79 17.52
CA ASP A 6 -16.19 -20.92 17.56
C ASP A 6 -16.41 -20.45 19.00
N PHE A 7 -16.14 -19.16 19.26
CA PHE A 7 -16.51 -18.52 20.51
C PHE A 7 -17.87 -17.85 20.33
N SER A 8 -18.67 -17.89 21.39
CA SER A 8 -19.99 -17.28 21.40
C SER A 8 -19.91 -15.83 21.86
N VAL A 9 -20.68 -14.96 21.20
CA VAL A 9 -20.93 -13.59 21.64
C VAL A 9 -22.39 -13.49 22.04
N LYS A 10 -22.64 -13.20 23.32
CA LYS A 10 -24.00 -12.99 23.83
C LYS A 10 -24.21 -11.51 24.11
N VAL A 11 -25.12 -10.90 23.34
CA VAL A 11 -25.58 -9.54 23.62
C VAL A 11 -26.45 -9.57 24.89
N SER A 12 -26.00 -8.86 25.93
CA SER A 12 -26.68 -8.77 27.23
C SER A 12 -27.68 -7.62 27.27
N LYS A 13 -27.38 -6.49 26.60
CA LYS A 13 -28.22 -5.28 26.59
C LYS A 13 -28.22 -4.63 25.21
N LYS A 14 -29.36 -4.07 24.82
CA LYS A 14 -29.52 -3.23 23.62
C LYS A 14 -30.27 -1.97 24.01
N GLU A 15 -29.70 -0.82 23.70
CA GLU A 15 -30.29 0.49 23.98
C GLU A 15 -30.06 1.41 22.78
N VAL A 16 -30.87 2.46 22.68
CA VAL A 16 -30.64 3.56 21.75
C VAL A 16 -30.16 4.75 22.55
N VAL A 17 -28.97 5.24 22.25
CA VAL A 17 -28.36 6.38 22.92
C VAL A 17 -28.55 7.61 22.05
N ALA A 18 -29.41 8.53 22.49
CA ALA A 18 -29.63 9.82 21.85
C ALA A 18 -28.72 10.90 22.44
N ALA A 19 -28.62 12.05 21.78
CA ALA A 19 -27.91 13.20 22.33
C ALA A 19 -28.55 13.66 23.66
N THR A 20 -27.71 14.08 24.61
CA THR A 20 -28.15 14.47 25.97
C THR A 20 -28.97 15.78 26.00
N LEU A 21 -28.83 16.60 24.96
CA LEU A 21 -29.59 17.84 24.80
C LEU A 21 -30.65 17.68 23.71
N PRO A 22 -31.81 18.34 23.84
CA PRO A 22 -32.79 18.42 22.75
C PRO A 22 -32.13 19.00 21.50
N LEU A 23 -32.23 18.26 20.39
CA LEU A 23 -31.77 18.72 19.08
C LEU A 23 -32.99 19.06 18.24
N GLN A 24 -32.95 20.21 17.56
CA GLN A 24 -33.99 20.57 16.61
C GLN A 24 -33.87 19.66 15.39
N GLU A 25 -34.98 19.01 15.03
CA GLU A 25 -35.07 18.25 13.80
C GLU A 25 -34.86 19.16 12.59
N HIS A 26 -33.95 18.76 11.71
CA HIS A 26 -33.68 19.43 10.45
C HIS A 26 -33.07 18.47 9.44
N TRP A 27 -33.09 18.89 8.19
CA TRP A 27 -32.44 18.19 7.09
C TRP A 27 -31.06 18.80 6.86
N LEU A 28 -30.05 17.94 6.79
CA LEU A 28 -28.70 18.31 6.41
C LEU A 28 -28.40 17.71 5.02
N PRO A 29 -28.26 18.54 3.97
CA PRO A 29 -27.92 18.05 2.65
C PRO A 29 -26.55 17.38 2.66
N LEU A 30 -26.43 16.31 1.88
CA LEU A 30 -25.14 15.72 1.55
C LEU A 30 -24.39 16.64 0.57
N SER A 31 -23.07 16.74 0.73
CA SER A 31 -22.24 17.49 -0.22
C SER A 31 -22.07 16.72 -1.53
N ASN A 32 -21.66 17.41 -2.58
CA ASN A 32 -21.33 16.80 -3.87
C ASN A 32 -20.33 15.63 -3.72
N LEU A 33 -19.38 15.72 -2.79
CA LEU A 33 -18.40 14.65 -2.56
C LEU A 33 -18.97 13.45 -1.77
N ASP A 34 -20.02 13.66 -0.97
CA ASP A 34 -20.74 12.59 -0.28
C ASP A 34 -21.56 11.73 -1.28
N LEU A 35 -22.08 12.35 -2.33
CA LEU A 35 -22.89 11.71 -3.38
C LEU A 35 -22.10 10.77 -4.31
N LEU A 36 -20.76 10.77 -4.23
CA LEU A 36 -19.89 9.88 -5.03
C LEU A 36 -19.75 8.48 -4.44
N LEU A 37 -20.23 8.26 -3.20
CA LEU A 37 -20.07 7.01 -2.50
C LEU A 37 -21.39 6.24 -2.47
N PRO A 38 -21.38 4.94 -2.79
CA PRO A 38 -22.56 4.10 -2.66
C PRO A 38 -22.93 3.90 -1.18
N PRO A 39 -24.16 3.45 -0.88
CA PRO A 39 -24.52 2.99 0.46
C PRO A 39 -23.58 1.86 0.90
N LEU A 40 -22.70 2.16 1.86
CA LEU A 40 -21.68 1.24 2.35
C LEU A 40 -21.50 1.43 3.84
N ASP A 41 -21.54 0.32 4.58
CA ASP A 41 -21.28 0.31 6.01
C ASP A 41 -19.81 -0.02 6.29
N VAL A 42 -19.14 0.83 7.07
CA VAL A 42 -17.73 0.66 7.44
C VAL A 42 -17.63 0.30 8.91
N GLY A 43 -17.05 -0.86 9.20
CA GLY A 43 -16.75 -1.32 10.55
C GLY A 43 -15.35 -0.91 11.02
N VAL A 44 -15.24 -0.58 12.30
CA VAL A 44 -13.98 -0.28 13.00
C VAL A 44 -14.03 -0.90 14.39
N PHE A 45 -12.91 -1.45 14.86
CA PHE A 45 -12.84 -2.04 16.21
C PHE A 45 -11.51 -1.72 16.90
N PHE A 46 -11.58 -1.68 18.24
CA PHE A 46 -10.45 -1.43 19.13
C PHE A 46 -10.43 -2.48 20.24
N CYS A 47 -9.24 -3.01 20.50
CA CYS A 47 -8.98 -4.06 21.47
C CYS A 47 -8.23 -3.51 22.67
N TYR A 48 -8.75 -3.74 23.87
CA TYR A 48 -8.23 -3.22 25.12
C TYR A 48 -7.87 -4.37 26.06
N LYS A 49 -6.71 -4.28 26.71
CA LYS A 49 -6.33 -5.21 27.78
C LYS A 49 -7.17 -4.95 29.02
N LYS A 50 -7.21 -5.93 29.92
CA LYS A 50 -7.70 -5.69 31.28
C LYS A 50 -6.81 -4.62 31.94
N PRO A 51 -7.38 -3.62 32.63
CA PRO A 51 -6.59 -2.62 33.34
C PRO A 51 -5.74 -3.33 34.42
N ALA A 52 -4.44 -3.06 34.47
CA ALA A 52 -3.63 -3.43 35.62
C ALA A 52 -4.09 -2.57 36.78
N GLY A 53 -4.33 -3.15 37.97
CA GLY A 53 -5.00 -2.51 39.12
C GLY A 53 -4.26 -1.33 39.77
N GLY A 54 -3.90 -0.30 39.01
CA GLY A 54 -3.29 0.94 39.46
C GLY A 54 -4.23 2.11 39.23
N HIS A 55 -4.65 2.72 40.35
CA HIS A 55 -5.27 4.05 40.54
C HIS A 55 -6.80 4.09 40.71
N HIS A 56 -7.58 3.11 40.23
CA HIS A 56 -8.98 2.92 40.67
C HIS A 56 -9.34 1.42 40.78
N PRO A 57 -9.54 0.86 42.00
CA PRO A 57 -9.72 -0.59 42.21
C PRO A 57 -11.05 -1.20 41.72
N THR A 58 -11.87 -0.52 40.92
CA THR A 58 -13.30 -0.88 40.75
C THR A 58 -13.87 -0.79 39.32
N THR A 59 -13.08 -0.52 38.27
CA THR A 59 -13.65 -0.39 36.91
C THR A 59 -14.10 -1.77 36.39
N THR A 60 -15.41 -1.99 36.40
CA THR A 60 -16.06 -3.19 35.84
C THR A 60 -16.47 -2.94 34.40
N PHE A 61 -16.72 -4.01 33.64
CA PHE A 61 -17.28 -3.87 32.30
C PHE A 61 -18.59 -3.06 32.31
N GLY A 62 -19.48 -3.30 33.28
CA GLY A 62 -20.74 -2.58 33.41
C GLY A 62 -20.56 -1.09 33.66
N SER A 63 -19.64 -0.69 34.56
CA SER A 63 -19.34 0.73 34.78
C SER A 63 -18.74 1.39 33.53
N MET A 64 -17.88 0.67 32.81
CA MET A 64 -17.31 1.19 31.56
C MET A 64 -18.36 1.34 30.47
N ALA A 65 -19.28 0.37 30.31
CA ALA A 65 -20.40 0.51 29.39
C ALA A 65 -21.29 1.72 29.72
N GLY A 66 -21.48 2.02 31.01
CA GLY A 66 -22.13 3.26 31.46
C GLY A 66 -21.40 4.52 30.99
N ILE A 67 -20.08 4.60 31.26
CA ILE A 67 -19.23 5.72 30.82
C ILE A 67 -19.28 5.90 29.30
N LEU A 68 -19.18 4.81 28.53
CA LEU A 68 -19.26 4.84 27.06
C LEU A 68 -20.58 5.46 26.58
N LYS A 69 -21.71 5.08 27.18
CA LYS A 69 -23.04 5.60 26.80
C LYS A 69 -23.23 7.06 27.19
N GLU A 70 -22.82 7.46 28.39
CA GLU A 70 -22.89 8.85 28.84
C GLU A 70 -22.02 9.76 27.97
N ALA A 71 -20.80 9.33 27.67
CA ALA A 71 -19.90 10.06 26.79
C ALA A 71 -20.42 10.12 25.35
N LEU A 72 -21.08 9.05 24.88
CA LEU A 72 -21.72 9.02 23.57
C LEU A 72 -22.86 10.03 23.49
N ALA A 73 -23.76 10.05 24.47
CA ALA A 73 -24.86 11.00 24.53
C ALA A 73 -24.38 12.47 24.52
N GLN A 74 -23.24 12.75 25.18
CA GLN A 74 -22.60 14.07 25.12
C GLN A 74 -21.94 14.35 23.76
N ALA A 75 -21.20 13.40 23.21
CA ALA A 75 -20.53 13.55 21.92
C ALA A 75 -21.53 13.80 20.77
N LEU A 76 -22.70 13.15 20.81
CA LEU A 76 -23.76 13.30 19.81
C LEU A 76 -24.39 14.71 19.79
N VAL A 77 -24.17 15.56 20.78
CA VAL A 77 -24.57 16.97 20.70
C VAL A 77 -23.80 17.68 19.59
N SER A 78 -22.47 17.48 19.55
CA SER A 78 -21.60 18.06 18.53
C SER A 78 -21.61 17.25 17.24
N TYR A 79 -21.68 15.92 17.35
CA TYR A 79 -21.63 14.98 16.22
C TYR A 79 -23.03 14.43 15.89
N TYR A 80 -24.03 15.32 15.88
CA TYR A 80 -25.45 14.97 15.72
C TYR A 80 -25.78 14.19 14.45
N ALA A 81 -24.96 14.32 13.40
CA ALA A 81 -25.13 13.57 12.16
C ALA A 81 -25.13 12.04 12.38
N PHE A 82 -24.39 11.54 13.37
CA PHE A 82 -24.38 10.12 13.69
C PHE A 82 -25.64 9.63 14.41
N ALA A 83 -26.42 10.53 15.00
CA ALA A 83 -27.72 10.24 15.61
C ALA A 83 -28.90 10.39 14.62
N GLY A 84 -28.65 10.68 13.35
CA GLY A 84 -29.67 10.86 12.33
C GLY A 84 -29.97 9.61 11.52
N GLU A 85 -30.66 9.80 10.40
CA GLU A 85 -31.04 8.77 9.43
C GLU A 85 -30.84 9.28 8.00
N VAL A 86 -30.31 8.45 7.10
CA VAL A 86 -30.24 8.79 5.68
C VAL A 86 -31.60 8.50 5.04
N VAL A 87 -32.21 9.52 4.45
CA VAL A 87 -33.51 9.48 3.78
C VAL A 87 -33.38 9.96 2.34
N GLU A 88 -34.36 9.69 1.50
CA GLU A 88 -34.41 10.23 0.14
C GLU A 88 -35.16 11.56 0.12
N ASN A 89 -34.65 12.54 -0.61
CA ASN A 89 -35.33 13.80 -0.85
C ASN A 89 -36.32 13.71 -2.03
N ALA A 90 -37.01 14.81 -2.33
CA ALA A 90 -38.05 14.85 -3.38
C ALA A 90 -37.54 14.51 -4.81
N VAL A 91 -36.23 14.57 -5.05
CA VAL A 91 -35.61 14.23 -6.35
C VAL A 91 -34.87 12.89 -6.31
N GLY A 92 -35.00 12.12 -5.23
CA GLY A 92 -34.41 10.79 -5.07
C GLY A 92 -32.94 10.78 -4.63
N GLU A 93 -32.37 11.93 -4.24
CA GLU A 93 -31.01 11.97 -3.69
C GLU A 93 -31.01 11.66 -2.18
N PRO A 94 -29.95 11.02 -1.66
CA PRO A 94 -29.80 10.84 -0.23
C PRO A 94 -29.56 12.17 0.50
N GLU A 95 -30.28 12.37 1.60
CA GLU A 95 -30.18 13.49 2.51
C GLU A 95 -30.16 12.97 3.96
N LEU A 96 -29.54 13.73 4.88
CA LEU A 96 -29.49 13.34 6.27
C LEU A 96 -30.61 14.02 7.07
N LEU A 97 -31.53 13.22 7.61
CA LEU A 97 -32.50 13.66 8.60
C LEU A 97 -31.85 13.65 9.98
N CYS A 98 -31.56 14.83 10.53
CA CYS A 98 -30.99 15.02 11.87
C CYS A 98 -32.12 15.09 12.92
N ASN A 99 -32.79 13.96 13.15
CA ASN A 99 -33.94 13.83 14.08
C ASN A 99 -33.57 13.33 15.48
N ASN A 100 -32.28 13.19 15.78
CA ASN A 100 -31.79 12.62 17.05
C ASN A 100 -32.39 11.23 17.36
N ARG A 101 -32.65 10.42 16.33
CA ARG A 101 -33.05 9.01 16.47
C ARG A 101 -32.11 8.24 17.40
N GLY A 102 -30.85 8.62 17.44
CA GLY A 102 -29.83 8.07 18.34
C GLY A 102 -29.08 6.89 17.74
N VAL A 103 -28.12 6.37 18.51
CA VAL A 103 -27.20 5.32 18.10
C VAL A 103 -27.55 4.00 18.78
N ASP A 104 -27.65 2.92 18.00
CA ASP A 104 -27.84 1.59 18.57
C ASP A 104 -26.57 1.19 19.33
N PHE A 105 -26.70 0.97 20.64
CA PHE A 105 -25.62 0.56 21.53
C PHE A 105 -25.88 -0.83 22.09
N MET A 106 -24.94 -1.74 21.87
CA MET A 106 -24.99 -3.13 22.31
C MET A 106 -23.91 -3.40 23.36
N GLU A 107 -24.33 -3.93 24.50
CA GLU A 107 -23.42 -4.53 25.49
C GLU A 107 -23.41 -6.03 25.24
N ALA A 108 -22.21 -6.62 25.11
CA ALA A 108 -22.05 -8.03 24.85
C ALA A 108 -20.94 -8.64 25.72
N VAL A 109 -20.98 -9.95 25.89
CA VAL A 109 -19.91 -10.74 26.51
C VAL A 109 -19.51 -11.85 25.55
N ALA A 110 -18.20 -12.03 25.37
CA ALA A 110 -17.65 -13.11 24.57
C ALA A 110 -16.85 -14.09 25.45
N ASP A 111 -17.06 -15.38 25.24
CA ASP A 111 -16.41 -16.47 25.99
C ASP A 111 -14.97 -16.77 25.54
N VAL A 112 -14.31 -15.80 24.90
CA VAL A 112 -12.93 -15.84 24.38
C VAL A 112 -12.02 -14.89 25.14
N LYS A 113 -10.72 -15.22 25.23
CA LYS A 113 -9.71 -14.28 25.76
C LYS A 113 -9.15 -13.45 24.61
N LEU A 114 -8.70 -12.23 24.90
CA LEU A 114 -8.16 -11.33 23.89
C LEU A 114 -7.01 -11.93 23.07
N ARG A 115 -6.11 -12.66 23.72
CA ARG A 115 -4.95 -13.33 23.08
C ARG A 115 -5.36 -14.50 22.17
N ASP A 116 -6.57 -15.01 22.34
CA ASP A 116 -7.10 -16.17 21.60
C ASP A 116 -7.96 -15.70 20.40
N LEU A 117 -8.15 -14.39 20.21
CA LEU A 117 -8.79 -13.83 19.01
C LEU A 117 -7.89 -14.00 17.79
N ASN A 118 -8.43 -14.56 16.71
CA ASN A 118 -7.73 -14.67 15.43
C ASN A 118 -7.82 -13.33 14.67
N LEU A 119 -7.03 -12.35 15.09
CA LEU A 119 -7.01 -11.02 14.44
C LEU A 119 -6.50 -11.07 12.99
N TYR A 120 -5.75 -12.11 12.61
CA TYR A 120 -5.36 -12.34 11.22
C TYR A 120 -6.56 -12.63 10.32
N ASN A 121 -7.55 -13.38 10.82
CA ASN A 121 -8.79 -13.73 10.13
C ASN A 121 -9.99 -12.99 10.76
N PRO A 122 -10.19 -11.70 10.44
CA PRO A 122 -11.30 -10.95 10.99
C PRO A 122 -12.68 -11.47 10.54
N ASP A 123 -12.80 -12.21 9.44
CA ASP A 123 -14.09 -12.82 9.05
C ASP A 123 -14.57 -13.87 10.09
N GLU A 124 -13.64 -14.52 10.79
CA GLU A 124 -13.93 -15.55 11.80
C GLU A 124 -14.18 -14.95 13.19
N SER A 125 -13.35 -13.98 13.56
CA SER A 125 -13.31 -13.44 14.92
C SER A 125 -14.02 -12.09 15.09
N ILE A 126 -14.22 -11.33 14.01
CA ILE A 126 -14.73 -9.95 14.08
C ILE A 126 -16.10 -9.85 13.41
N GLU A 127 -16.19 -10.29 12.15
CA GLU A 127 -17.38 -10.15 11.30
C GLU A 127 -18.61 -10.79 11.92
N GLY A 128 -19.69 -10.01 12.07
CA GLY A 128 -20.95 -10.47 12.66
C GLY A 128 -20.88 -10.93 14.13
N LYS A 129 -19.72 -10.80 14.79
CA LYS A 129 -19.50 -11.19 16.19
C LYS A 129 -19.17 -9.98 17.06
N LEU A 130 -18.06 -9.32 16.79
CA LEU A 130 -17.54 -8.22 17.61
C LEU A 130 -17.83 -6.84 17.01
N VAL A 131 -17.90 -6.74 15.68
CA VAL A 131 -18.35 -5.53 14.97
C VAL A 131 -19.86 -5.59 14.76
N PRO A 132 -20.63 -4.54 15.13
CA PRO A 132 -22.08 -4.56 15.01
C PRO A 132 -22.53 -4.47 13.55
N LYS A 133 -23.54 -5.23 13.17
CA LYS A 133 -24.24 -5.02 11.89
C LYS A 133 -25.25 -3.89 12.06
N LYS A 134 -25.02 -2.77 11.37
CA LYS A 134 -25.94 -1.62 11.41
C LYS A 134 -27.25 -2.00 10.71
N LYS A 135 -28.38 -1.83 11.41
CA LYS A 135 -29.72 -2.12 10.86
C LYS A 135 -30.50 -0.88 10.48
N LYS A 136 -30.31 0.20 11.24
CA LYS A 136 -31.00 1.50 11.09
C LYS A 136 -30.04 2.62 11.50
N GLY A 137 -30.40 3.86 11.16
CA GLY A 137 -29.60 5.05 11.47
C GLY A 137 -28.28 5.11 10.73
N VAL A 138 -27.44 6.07 11.13
CA VAL A 138 -26.11 6.27 10.54
C VAL A 138 -25.03 5.47 11.26
N PHE A 139 -25.16 5.24 12.57
CA PHE A 139 -24.08 4.70 13.42
C PHE A 139 -24.60 3.61 14.37
N SER A 140 -23.77 2.61 14.64
CA SER A 140 -24.06 1.50 15.55
C SER A 140 -22.81 1.08 16.32
N ILE A 141 -22.94 0.74 17.60
CA ILE A 141 -21.82 0.49 18.52
C ILE A 141 -22.05 -0.81 19.28
N GLN A 142 -20.97 -1.58 19.45
CA GLN A 142 -20.93 -2.73 20.35
C GLN A 142 -19.72 -2.63 21.29
N ALA A 143 -19.97 -2.70 22.60
CA ALA A 143 -18.97 -2.89 23.63
C ALA A 143 -19.03 -4.36 24.09
N THR A 144 -17.93 -5.10 23.95
CA THR A 144 -17.85 -6.53 24.24
C THR A 144 -16.83 -6.82 25.33
N GLY A 145 -17.28 -7.29 26.50
CA GLY A 145 -16.42 -7.81 27.55
C GLY A 145 -15.89 -9.20 27.22
N LEU A 146 -14.58 -9.42 27.38
CA LEU A 146 -13.92 -10.70 27.09
C LEU A 146 -13.68 -11.52 28.36
N LYS A 147 -13.54 -12.85 28.22
CA LYS A 147 -13.29 -13.78 29.34
C LYS A 147 -12.05 -13.45 30.18
N CYS A 148 -11.05 -12.78 29.61
CA CYS A 148 -9.86 -12.33 30.33
C CYS A 148 -10.02 -10.97 31.05
N GLY A 149 -11.21 -10.37 31.03
CA GLY A 149 -11.47 -9.01 31.49
C GLY A 149 -10.97 -7.92 30.53
N GLY A 150 -10.61 -8.29 29.29
CA GLY A 150 -10.36 -7.33 28.22
C GLY A 150 -11.67 -6.79 27.65
N LEU A 151 -11.57 -5.77 26.81
CA LEU A 151 -12.71 -5.10 26.19
C LEU A 151 -12.46 -4.96 24.68
N VAL A 152 -13.51 -5.14 23.88
CA VAL A 152 -13.53 -4.73 22.46
C VAL A 152 -14.63 -3.69 22.28
N VAL A 153 -14.27 -2.51 21.77
CA VAL A 153 -15.24 -1.49 21.38
C VAL A 153 -15.22 -1.40 19.86
N ALA A 154 -16.36 -1.64 19.24
CA ALA A 154 -16.50 -1.63 17.79
C ALA A 154 -17.68 -0.78 17.34
N CYS A 155 -17.54 -0.16 16.18
CA CYS A 155 -18.54 0.71 15.59
C CYS A 155 -18.73 0.37 14.11
N THR A 156 -19.92 0.64 13.59
CA THR A 156 -20.23 0.56 12.16
C THR A 156 -20.99 1.81 11.74
N PHE A 157 -20.58 2.44 10.64
CA PHE A 157 -21.17 3.70 10.17
C PHE A 157 -21.42 3.74 8.67
N ASP A 158 -22.41 4.52 8.25
CA ASP A 158 -22.74 4.75 6.84
C ASP A 158 -21.71 5.70 6.20
N HIS A 159 -20.95 5.18 5.23
CA HIS A 159 -19.85 5.91 4.58
C HIS A 159 -20.34 7.14 3.80
N ARG A 160 -21.63 7.22 3.42
CA ARG A 160 -22.19 8.41 2.76
C ARG A 160 -22.18 9.63 3.68
N VAL A 161 -22.17 9.43 5.00
CA VAL A 161 -22.25 10.51 6.00
C VAL A 161 -20.86 10.95 6.48
N ALA A 162 -19.89 10.04 6.51
CA ALA A 162 -18.54 10.34 6.99
C ALA A 162 -17.48 9.50 6.25
N ASP A 163 -16.35 10.13 5.92
CA ASP A 163 -15.13 9.37 5.61
C ASP A 163 -14.40 8.95 6.89
N ALA A 164 -13.34 8.14 6.72
CA ALA A 164 -12.51 7.70 7.84
C ALA A 164 -11.90 8.86 8.65
N TYR A 165 -11.64 10.03 8.04
CA TYR A 165 -11.12 11.18 8.77
C TYR A 165 -12.18 11.73 9.74
N SER A 166 -13.40 11.95 9.25
CA SER A 166 -14.54 12.41 10.08
C SER A 166 -14.95 11.38 11.14
N ALA A 167 -14.94 10.09 10.81
CA ALA A 167 -15.18 9.04 11.79
C ALA A 167 -14.10 9.01 12.89
N ASN A 168 -12.83 9.18 12.53
CA ASN A 168 -11.73 9.24 13.48
C ASN A 168 -11.83 10.47 14.41
N MET A 169 -12.27 11.64 13.90
CA MET A 169 -12.52 12.82 14.74
C MET A 169 -13.52 12.49 15.85
N PHE A 170 -14.65 11.87 15.49
CA PHE A 170 -15.67 11.46 16.46
C PHE A 170 -15.14 10.44 17.47
N LEU A 171 -14.43 9.39 17.03
CA LEU A 171 -13.89 8.36 17.92
C LEU A 171 -12.95 8.96 18.97
N VAL A 172 -12.11 9.92 18.57
CA VAL A 172 -11.21 10.63 19.49
C VAL A 172 -12.00 11.53 20.44
N SER A 173 -12.95 12.32 19.94
CA SER A 173 -13.78 13.17 20.80
C SER A 173 -14.61 12.37 21.80
N TRP A 174 -15.16 11.23 21.39
CA TRP A 174 -15.90 10.33 22.27
C TRP A 174 -15.01 9.76 23.38
N ALA A 175 -13.78 9.36 23.04
CA ALA A 175 -12.78 8.91 24.01
C ALA A 175 -12.35 10.01 24.98
N GLU A 176 -12.16 11.24 24.50
CA GLU A 176 -11.83 12.40 25.33
C GLU A 176 -12.96 12.72 26.33
N ILE A 177 -14.21 12.74 25.86
CA ILE A 177 -15.39 12.99 26.70
C ILE A 177 -15.56 11.88 27.75
N ALA A 178 -15.31 10.61 27.40
CA ALA A 178 -15.33 9.50 28.35
C ALA A 178 -14.32 9.64 29.50
N GLN A 179 -13.25 10.41 29.27
CA GLN A 179 -12.26 10.78 30.29
C GLN A 179 -12.51 12.17 30.91
N PHE A 180 -13.70 12.74 30.74
CA PHE A 180 -14.06 14.09 31.20
C PHE A 180 -13.17 15.21 30.64
N LYS A 181 -12.65 15.03 29.42
CA LYS A 181 -11.86 16.04 28.70
C LYS A 181 -12.72 16.77 27.68
N LEU A 182 -12.33 18.00 27.36
CA LEU A 182 -12.92 18.73 26.24
C LEU A 182 -12.44 18.12 24.92
N PRO A 183 -13.33 17.97 23.90
CA PRO A 183 -12.94 17.53 22.58
C PRO A 183 -11.82 18.39 21.99
N SER A 184 -10.75 17.75 21.50
CA SER A 184 -9.62 18.43 20.86
C SER A 184 -9.98 19.00 19.48
N GLN A 185 -11.02 18.48 18.84
CA GLN A 185 -11.52 18.93 17.55
C GLN A 185 -13.05 18.91 17.52
N MET A 186 -13.65 19.98 17.01
CA MET A 186 -15.09 20.10 16.84
C MET A 186 -15.46 19.89 15.36
N PRO A 187 -16.57 19.19 15.07
CA PRO A 187 -17.02 19.01 13.71
C PRO A 187 -17.71 20.28 13.18
N SER A 188 -17.50 20.56 11.90
CA SER A 188 -18.19 21.58 11.13
C SER A 188 -19.01 20.93 10.04
N PHE A 189 -20.33 21.14 10.07
CA PHE A 189 -21.27 20.67 9.05
C PHE A 189 -21.52 21.70 7.95
N ARG A 190 -20.64 22.69 7.82
CA ARG A 190 -20.78 23.77 6.85
C ARG A 190 -20.50 23.26 5.43
N ARG A 191 -21.53 22.72 4.77
CA ARG A 191 -21.47 22.20 3.40
C ARG A 191 -20.95 23.20 2.37
N SER A 192 -21.12 24.50 2.62
CA SER A 192 -20.58 25.56 1.74
C SER A 192 -19.05 25.57 1.63
N LEU A 193 -18.31 24.87 2.52
CA LEU A 193 -16.85 24.74 2.43
C LEU A 193 -16.40 23.87 1.24
N VAL A 194 -17.27 22.98 0.78
CA VAL A 194 -17.06 22.07 -0.37
C VAL A 194 -18.16 22.25 -1.41
N GLY A 195 -18.72 23.47 -1.50
CA GLY A 195 -19.80 23.80 -2.43
C GLY A 195 -19.29 24.07 -3.86
N PRO A 196 -20.16 23.92 -4.87
CA PRO A 196 -19.82 24.14 -6.27
C PRO A 196 -19.58 25.62 -6.58
N ARG A 197 -18.75 25.87 -7.59
CA ARG A 197 -18.50 27.21 -8.13
C ARG A 197 -19.65 27.65 -9.04
N ARG A 198 -19.78 28.96 -9.24
CA ARG A 198 -20.78 29.57 -10.13
C ARG A 198 -20.09 30.62 -11.01
N PRO A 199 -19.90 30.37 -12.32
CA PRO A 199 -20.23 29.13 -13.05
C PRO A 199 -19.31 27.97 -12.63
N GLY A 200 -19.86 26.75 -12.66
CA GLY A 200 -19.08 25.53 -12.47
C GLY A 200 -18.13 25.29 -13.64
N ARG A 201 -16.95 24.75 -13.37
CA ARG A 201 -15.97 24.37 -14.39
C ARG A 201 -15.21 23.12 -13.95
N TYR A 202 -14.93 22.22 -14.88
CA TYR A 202 -14.12 21.03 -14.57
C TYR A 202 -13.31 20.63 -15.79
N HIS A 203 -12.20 19.92 -15.53
CA HIS A 203 -11.35 19.40 -16.60
C HIS A 203 -11.87 18.02 -17.04
N SER A 204 -11.81 17.72 -18.34
CA SER A 204 -12.31 16.46 -18.93
C SER A 204 -11.60 15.19 -18.46
N SER A 205 -10.52 15.34 -17.68
CA SER A 205 -9.90 14.21 -16.98
C SER A 205 -10.82 13.58 -15.94
N ILE A 206 -11.76 14.34 -15.36
CA ILE A 206 -12.70 13.80 -14.37
C ILE A 206 -13.63 12.77 -15.01
N ASP A 207 -14.01 12.96 -16.27
CA ASP A 207 -14.79 11.99 -17.06
C ASP A 207 -14.04 10.66 -17.30
N ARG A 208 -12.71 10.62 -17.09
CA ARG A 208 -11.92 9.38 -17.14
C ARG A 208 -11.95 8.63 -15.81
N THR A 209 -12.27 9.31 -14.71
CA THR A 209 -12.25 8.74 -13.36
C THR A 209 -13.65 8.40 -12.85
N TYR A 210 -14.65 9.21 -13.21
CA TYR A 210 -16.02 9.09 -12.72
C TYR A 210 -17.00 8.91 -13.87
N VAL A 211 -18.15 8.33 -13.55
CA VAL A 211 -19.22 8.06 -14.52
C VAL A 211 -20.58 8.11 -13.83
N PRO A 212 -21.62 8.65 -14.48
CA PRO A 212 -22.99 8.47 -14.04
C PRO A 212 -23.42 7.00 -14.16
N VAL A 213 -24.19 6.50 -13.20
CA VAL A 213 -24.56 5.08 -13.10
C VAL A 213 -25.41 4.64 -14.30
N SER A 214 -26.23 5.51 -14.89
CA SER A 214 -27.05 5.15 -16.06
C SER A 214 -26.22 4.85 -17.31
N ALA A 215 -24.99 5.33 -17.38
CA ALA A 215 -24.07 5.08 -18.49
C ALA A 215 -23.31 3.74 -18.36
N LEU A 216 -23.47 3.02 -17.24
CA LEU A 216 -22.86 1.71 -17.06
C LEU A 216 -23.69 0.61 -17.73
N PRO A 217 -23.04 -0.46 -18.23
CA PRO A 217 -23.78 -1.62 -18.73
C PRO A 217 -24.61 -2.23 -17.59
N PRO A 218 -25.76 -2.86 -17.90
CA PRO A 218 -26.56 -3.53 -16.89
C PRO A 218 -25.71 -4.59 -16.15
N PRO A 219 -25.94 -4.77 -14.84
CA PRO A 219 -25.24 -5.79 -14.06
C PRO A 219 -25.39 -7.14 -14.73
N LYS A 220 -24.28 -7.88 -14.87
CA LYS A 220 -24.37 -9.27 -15.31
C LYS A 220 -25.10 -10.05 -14.22
N ASP A 221 -26.05 -10.91 -14.60
CA ASP A 221 -26.58 -11.92 -13.69
C ASP A 221 -25.39 -12.66 -13.09
N HIS A 222 -25.27 -12.64 -11.76
CA HIS A 222 -24.21 -13.37 -11.06
C HIS A 222 -24.45 -14.86 -11.27
N CYS A 223 -23.96 -15.43 -12.38
CA CYS A 223 -23.73 -16.85 -12.48
C CYS A 223 -22.81 -17.23 -11.32
N SER A 224 -23.29 -18.12 -10.47
CA SER A 224 -22.54 -18.77 -9.40
C SER A 224 -21.38 -19.57 -9.99
N GLY A 225 -20.31 -18.88 -10.38
CA GLY A 225 -19.14 -19.43 -11.03
C GLY A 225 -18.10 -19.86 -10.02
N SER A 226 -18.17 -21.13 -9.59
CA SER A 226 -17.16 -21.89 -8.83
C SER A 226 -16.76 -21.33 -7.45
N GLY A 227 -16.84 -22.17 -6.41
CA GLY A 227 -16.62 -21.83 -5.00
C GLY A 227 -15.22 -21.38 -4.57
N ASN A 228 -14.37 -20.86 -5.47
CA ASN A 228 -12.99 -20.44 -5.20
C ASN A 228 -12.73 -18.92 -5.27
N TYR A 229 -13.75 -18.10 -5.59
CA TYR A 229 -13.58 -16.65 -5.80
C TYR A 229 -14.13 -15.76 -4.69
N GLN A 230 -14.64 -16.31 -3.58
CA GLN A 230 -15.14 -15.46 -2.49
C GLN A 230 -14.01 -14.60 -1.90
N PRO A 231 -14.18 -13.27 -1.86
CA PRO A 231 -13.27 -12.38 -1.15
C PRO A 231 -13.21 -12.73 0.33
N ILE A 232 -12.00 -12.76 0.88
CA ILE A 232 -11.73 -12.96 2.29
C ILE A 232 -11.01 -11.74 2.84
N SER A 233 -11.30 -11.42 4.10
CA SER A 233 -10.62 -10.36 4.83
C SER A 233 -9.44 -10.91 5.61
N ARG A 234 -8.30 -10.24 5.55
CA ARG A 234 -7.09 -10.57 6.30
C ARG A 234 -6.42 -9.33 6.86
N ILE A 235 -5.79 -9.46 8.01
CA ILE A 235 -4.97 -8.41 8.61
C ILE A 235 -3.53 -8.91 8.72
N TYR A 236 -2.63 -8.23 8.03
CA TYR A 236 -1.20 -8.57 7.97
C TYR A 236 -0.37 -7.59 8.78
N TYR A 237 0.72 -8.07 9.37
CA TYR A 237 1.79 -7.23 9.93
C TYR A 237 2.96 -7.18 8.95
N LEU A 238 3.35 -5.98 8.51
CA LEU A 238 4.39 -5.76 7.50
C LEU A 238 5.55 -4.94 8.06
N ASN A 239 6.74 -5.54 8.14
CA ASN A 239 7.96 -4.95 8.72
C ASN A 239 9.08 -4.63 7.70
N GLN A 240 8.88 -4.87 6.40
CA GLN A 240 9.91 -4.65 5.37
C GLN A 240 9.53 -3.63 4.29
N LEU A 241 8.42 -2.89 4.46
CA LEU A 241 7.95 -1.89 3.49
C LEU A 241 8.98 -0.79 3.18
N GLN A 242 9.81 -0.42 4.14
CA GLN A 242 10.87 0.58 3.93
C GLN A 242 11.89 0.10 2.89
N SER A 243 12.20 -1.20 2.86
CA SER A 243 13.09 -1.79 1.86
C SER A 243 12.46 -1.73 0.46
N ILE A 244 11.18 -2.08 0.34
CA ILE A 244 10.42 -2.02 -0.92
C ILE A 244 10.35 -0.57 -1.44
N ALA A 245 10.02 0.39 -0.57
CA ALA A 245 10.00 1.80 -0.95
C ALA A 245 11.37 2.31 -1.44
N SER A 246 12.45 1.81 -0.84
CA SER A 246 13.82 2.16 -1.22
C SER A 246 14.23 1.52 -2.54
N SER A 247 13.77 0.30 -2.84
CA SER A 247 14.09 -0.41 -4.09
C SER A 247 13.35 0.15 -5.31
N VAL A 248 12.14 0.71 -5.12
CA VAL A 248 11.37 1.34 -6.21
C VAL A 248 11.67 2.81 -6.41
N SER A 249 12.36 3.45 -5.45
CA SER A 249 12.81 4.83 -5.57
C SER A 249 13.93 4.92 -6.61
N GLY A 250 13.57 5.32 -7.83
CA GLY A 250 14.48 5.38 -8.97
C GLY A 250 15.75 6.19 -8.72
N ALA A 251 16.78 5.91 -9.52
CA ALA A 251 17.99 6.72 -9.61
C ALA A 251 17.76 8.05 -10.38
N ARG A 252 16.53 8.30 -10.86
CA ARG A 252 16.21 9.47 -11.68
C ARG A 252 16.20 10.75 -10.83
N ILE A 253 17.00 11.70 -11.30
CA ILE A 253 17.09 13.07 -10.79
C ILE A 253 16.22 13.92 -11.71
N ASN A 254 15.23 14.62 -11.15
CA ASN A 254 14.48 15.66 -11.88
C ASN A 254 14.81 17.00 -11.22
N ASN A 255 15.37 17.95 -11.98
CA ASN A 255 15.85 19.25 -11.46
C ASN A 255 16.74 19.15 -10.20
N GLY A 256 17.66 18.18 -10.14
CA GLY A 256 18.56 18.01 -8.98
C GLY A 256 17.94 17.27 -7.78
N VAL A 257 16.65 16.90 -7.82
CA VAL A 257 15.96 16.19 -6.74
C VAL A 257 15.73 14.72 -7.11
N ARG A 258 16.15 13.80 -6.23
CA ARG A 258 15.87 12.36 -6.38
C ARG A 258 14.37 12.11 -6.20
N CYS A 259 13.74 11.48 -7.19
CA CYS A 259 12.33 11.14 -7.13
C CYS A 259 12.12 9.94 -6.18
N LYS A 260 11.90 10.21 -4.90
CA LYS A 260 11.59 9.18 -3.89
C LYS A 260 10.11 8.83 -3.98
N ARG A 261 9.80 7.53 -4.01
CA ARG A 261 8.42 7.03 -3.94
C ARG A 261 8.07 6.76 -2.47
N SER A 262 6.84 7.10 -2.08
CA SER A 262 6.33 6.83 -0.74
C SER A 262 6.15 5.32 -0.50
N LYS A 263 6.07 4.92 0.78
CA LYS A 263 5.73 3.53 1.16
C LYS A 263 4.37 3.10 0.56
N LEU A 264 3.43 4.03 0.43
CA LEU A 264 2.10 3.77 -0.12
C LEU A 264 2.15 3.51 -1.62
N GLU A 265 2.89 4.34 -2.38
CA GLU A 265 3.10 4.14 -3.81
C GLU A 265 3.83 2.82 -4.09
N ALA A 266 4.84 2.50 -3.29
CA ALA A 266 5.60 1.25 -3.42
C ALA A 266 4.73 0.01 -3.14
N LEU A 267 3.93 0.03 -2.07
CA LEU A 267 2.96 -1.04 -1.77
C LEU A 267 1.93 -1.18 -2.89
N SER A 268 1.39 -0.06 -3.39
CA SER A 268 0.40 -0.06 -4.47
C SER A 268 1.00 -0.63 -5.75
N ALA A 269 2.21 -0.23 -6.13
CA ALA A 269 2.91 -0.78 -7.29
C ALA A 269 3.13 -2.30 -7.16
N PHE A 270 3.52 -2.77 -5.97
CA PHE A 270 3.71 -4.18 -5.69
C PHE A 270 2.41 -4.96 -5.82
N LEU A 271 1.32 -4.48 -5.21
CA LEU A 271 0.00 -5.10 -5.30
C LEU A 271 -0.54 -5.11 -6.73
N TRP A 272 -0.33 -4.03 -7.49
CA TRP A 272 -0.79 -3.95 -8.87
C TRP A 272 -0.11 -4.98 -9.76
N LYS A 273 1.23 -5.08 -9.66
CA LYS A 273 2.02 -6.11 -10.34
C LYS A 273 1.58 -7.51 -9.93
N LEU A 274 1.36 -7.73 -8.64
CA LEU A 274 0.97 -9.02 -8.10
C LEU A 274 -0.37 -9.49 -8.69
N VAL A 275 -1.36 -8.61 -8.71
CA VAL A 275 -2.70 -8.90 -9.25
C VAL A 275 -2.65 -9.10 -10.77
N ALA A 276 -1.79 -8.37 -11.48
CA ALA A 276 -1.60 -8.53 -12.91
C ALA A 276 -0.91 -9.83 -13.30
N GLY A 277 0.12 -10.25 -12.56
CA GLY A 277 0.79 -11.53 -12.76
C GLY A 277 -0.19 -12.70 -12.65
N TYR A 278 -1.06 -12.68 -11.63
CA TYR A 278 -2.12 -13.68 -11.46
C TYR A 278 -3.08 -13.74 -12.66
N GLN A 279 -3.52 -12.59 -13.18
CA GLN A 279 -4.45 -12.56 -14.30
C GLN A 279 -3.82 -13.11 -15.59
N LYS A 280 -2.54 -12.80 -15.83
CA LYS A 280 -1.78 -13.33 -16.97
C LYS A 280 -1.64 -14.86 -16.90
N ASP A 281 -1.36 -15.41 -15.73
CA ASP A 281 -1.19 -16.87 -15.56
C ASP A 281 -2.49 -17.65 -15.83
N MET A 282 -3.65 -17.00 -15.67
CA MET A 282 -4.95 -17.53 -16.07
C MET A 282 -5.19 -17.48 -17.59
N GLY A 283 -4.22 -17.01 -18.39
CA GLY A 283 -4.34 -16.82 -19.83
C GLY A 283 -5.12 -15.57 -20.24
N ASP A 284 -5.45 -14.71 -19.26
CA ASP A 284 -6.35 -13.57 -19.45
C ASP A 284 -5.56 -12.26 -19.56
N ASN A 285 -5.43 -11.72 -20.77
CA ASN A 285 -4.81 -10.40 -20.98
C ASN A 285 -5.80 -9.24 -20.72
N LYS A 286 -6.33 -9.17 -19.49
CA LYS A 286 -7.34 -8.18 -19.08
C LYS A 286 -6.71 -6.87 -18.61
N VAL A 287 -7.51 -5.80 -18.59
CA VAL A 287 -7.09 -4.48 -18.08
C VAL A 287 -7.17 -4.47 -16.54
N CYS A 288 -6.02 -4.45 -15.86
CA CYS A 288 -5.94 -4.35 -14.41
C CYS A 288 -5.95 -2.89 -13.97
N LYS A 289 -6.74 -2.56 -12.95
CA LYS A 289 -6.87 -1.19 -12.41
C LYS A 289 -6.25 -1.09 -11.01
N MET A 290 -5.56 0.02 -10.75
CA MET A 290 -5.03 0.36 -9.41
C MET A 290 -5.45 1.77 -9.04
N GLY A 291 -6.23 1.90 -7.98
CA GLY A 291 -6.68 3.19 -7.46
C GLY A 291 -6.19 3.45 -6.06
N ILE A 292 -6.02 4.73 -5.74
CA ILE A 292 -5.61 5.17 -4.40
C ILE A 292 -6.55 6.26 -3.94
N VAL A 293 -7.08 6.12 -2.72
CA VAL A 293 -7.95 7.14 -2.12
C VAL A 293 -7.12 8.36 -1.69
N VAL A 294 -7.50 9.54 -2.17
CA VAL A 294 -6.85 10.82 -1.88
C VAL A 294 -7.79 11.68 -1.04
N ASP A 295 -7.26 12.18 0.09
CA ASP A 295 -7.94 13.16 0.95
C ASP A 295 -7.72 14.59 0.42
N GLY A 296 -8.82 15.28 0.15
CA GLY A 296 -8.84 16.64 -0.39
C GLY A 296 -8.72 17.75 0.64
N ARG A 297 -8.81 17.48 1.95
CA ARG A 297 -8.86 18.54 2.99
C ARG A 297 -7.67 19.49 2.93
N ALA A 298 -6.46 18.93 2.87
CA ALA A 298 -5.24 19.73 2.75
C ALA A 298 -5.18 20.48 1.42
N ARG A 299 -5.64 19.87 0.31
CA ARG A 299 -5.58 20.46 -1.05
C ARG A 299 -6.56 21.62 -1.21
N LEU A 300 -7.79 21.46 -0.74
CA LEU A 300 -8.82 22.51 -0.81
C LEU A 300 -8.48 23.76 0.00
N SER A 301 -7.52 23.64 0.92
CA SER A 301 -7.02 24.72 1.77
C SER A 301 -5.75 25.40 1.24
N GLU A 302 -5.17 24.90 0.14
CA GLU A 302 -3.94 25.46 -0.44
C GLU A 302 -4.16 26.89 -0.94
N GLY A 303 -3.22 27.78 -0.58
CA GLY A 303 -3.23 29.19 -0.97
C GLY A 303 -4.14 30.11 -0.14
N ASP A 304 -4.91 29.60 0.83
CA ASP A 304 -5.99 30.36 1.49
C ASP A 304 -5.66 30.86 2.92
N GLY A 305 -4.42 31.29 3.17
CA GLY A 305 -3.98 31.76 4.48
C GLY A 305 -4.12 30.73 5.61
N LYS A 306 -4.02 31.14 6.88
CA LYS A 306 -4.06 30.21 8.02
C LYS A 306 -5.47 29.81 8.47
N ALA A 307 -6.50 30.58 8.12
CA ALA A 307 -7.86 30.37 8.64
C ALA A 307 -8.61 29.23 7.94
N LYS A 308 -8.53 29.12 6.61
CA LYS A 308 -9.25 28.10 5.84
C LYS A 308 -8.76 26.66 6.08
N PRO A 309 -7.45 26.37 6.24
CA PRO A 309 -6.97 25.06 6.64
C PRO A 309 -7.63 24.52 7.92
N LYS A 310 -7.83 25.38 8.92
CA LYS A 310 -8.50 25.00 10.17
C LYS A 310 -9.96 24.62 9.91
N LEU A 311 -10.69 25.44 9.16
CA LEU A 311 -12.10 25.20 8.84
C LEU A 311 -12.32 23.90 8.05
N ILE A 312 -11.46 23.60 7.08
CA ILE A 312 -11.56 22.36 6.30
C ILE A 312 -11.10 21.14 7.11
N ALA A 313 -10.12 21.29 8.01
CA ALA A 313 -9.77 20.22 8.94
C ALA A 313 -10.96 19.88 9.85
N GLU A 314 -11.75 20.85 10.28
CA GLU A 314 -12.96 20.64 11.08
C GLU A 314 -14.15 20.11 10.26
N TYR A 315 -14.09 20.14 8.92
CA TYR A 315 -15.20 19.70 8.06
C TYR A 315 -15.55 18.21 8.26
N PHE A 316 -16.81 17.98 8.62
CA PHE A 316 -17.39 16.66 8.83
C PHE A 316 -18.17 16.19 7.60
N GLY A 317 -17.72 15.09 6.98
CA GLY A 317 -18.26 14.54 5.74
C GLY A 317 -17.15 13.94 4.88
N ASN A 318 -17.47 13.55 3.66
CA ASN A 318 -16.50 13.01 2.72
C ASN A 318 -15.74 14.13 2.00
N VAL A 319 -14.41 13.98 1.91
CA VAL A 319 -13.56 14.82 1.06
C VAL A 319 -12.57 13.93 0.30
N LEU A 320 -13.10 12.98 -0.46
CA LEU A 320 -12.32 11.91 -1.09
C LEU A 320 -12.35 12.00 -2.62
N SER A 321 -11.23 11.65 -3.24
CA SER A 321 -11.14 11.32 -4.67
C SER A 321 -10.45 9.97 -4.84
N ILE A 322 -10.78 9.24 -5.90
CA ILE A 322 -10.22 7.90 -6.18
C ILE A 322 -9.60 7.90 -7.59
N PRO A 323 -8.47 8.61 -7.80
CA PRO A 323 -7.71 8.47 -9.05
C PRO A 323 -7.21 7.02 -9.21
N PHE A 324 -7.15 6.56 -10.44
CA PHE A 324 -6.63 5.23 -10.75
C PHE A 324 -5.85 5.21 -12.06
N GLY A 325 -4.94 4.24 -12.15
CA GLY A 325 -4.27 3.86 -13.38
C GLY A 325 -4.82 2.53 -13.91
N GLU A 326 -4.70 2.34 -15.22
CA GLU A 326 -5.10 1.12 -15.90
C GLU A 326 -3.96 0.61 -16.80
N MET A 327 -3.76 -0.70 -16.81
CA MET A 327 -2.76 -1.34 -17.66
C MET A 327 -3.14 -2.79 -17.92
N ARG A 328 -2.87 -3.29 -19.12
CA ARG A 328 -3.03 -4.72 -19.44
C ARG A 328 -2.10 -5.58 -18.60
N SER A 329 -2.58 -6.74 -18.17
CA SER A 329 -1.87 -7.65 -17.26
C SER A 329 -0.47 -8.02 -17.77
N GLU A 330 -0.33 -8.36 -19.06
CA GLU A 330 0.96 -8.71 -19.68
C GLU A 330 1.97 -7.55 -19.67
N ALA A 331 1.50 -6.34 -20.02
CA ALA A 331 2.35 -5.14 -20.05
C ALA A 331 2.81 -4.73 -18.65
N LEU A 332 1.96 -4.95 -17.65
CA LEU A 332 2.23 -4.62 -16.26
C LEU A 332 3.19 -5.62 -15.61
N ASP A 333 3.04 -6.91 -15.89
CA ASP A 333 3.93 -7.99 -15.44
C ASP A 333 5.36 -7.78 -15.96
N GLY A 334 5.50 -7.46 -17.24
CA GLY A 334 6.80 -7.24 -17.90
C GLY A 334 7.56 -5.96 -17.49
N LYS A 335 6.95 -5.05 -16.72
CA LYS A 335 7.59 -3.81 -16.26
C LYS A 335 8.37 -4.00 -14.97
N GLU A 336 9.49 -3.29 -14.83
CA GLU A 336 10.17 -3.16 -13.54
C GLU A 336 9.26 -2.51 -12.49
N LEU A 337 9.39 -2.93 -11.22
CA LEU A 337 8.53 -2.44 -10.14
C LEU A 337 8.64 -0.92 -9.95
N SER A 338 9.82 -0.34 -10.19
CA SER A 338 10.04 1.12 -10.19
C SER A 338 9.24 1.83 -11.28
N SER A 339 9.13 1.27 -12.48
CA SER A 339 8.30 1.82 -13.56
C SER A 339 6.81 1.76 -13.23
N VAL A 340 6.38 0.72 -12.49
CA VAL A 340 4.99 0.63 -12.03
C VAL A 340 4.74 1.65 -10.92
N ALA A 341 5.69 1.87 -10.01
CA ALA A 341 5.60 2.94 -9.02
C ALA A 341 5.57 4.33 -9.65
N ASP A 342 6.27 4.56 -10.77
CA ASP A 342 6.18 5.79 -11.55
C ASP A 342 4.78 5.97 -12.17
N ALA A 343 4.18 4.90 -12.69
CA ALA A 343 2.80 4.96 -13.19
C ALA A 343 1.79 5.27 -12.06
N VAL A 344 2.00 4.67 -10.87
CA VAL A 344 1.21 4.99 -9.67
C VAL A 344 1.33 6.47 -9.30
N HIS A 345 2.55 6.99 -9.30
CA HIS A 345 2.80 8.40 -9.02
C HIS A 345 2.11 9.32 -10.01
N GLN A 346 2.18 9.00 -11.31
CA GLN A 346 1.66 9.85 -12.38
C GLN A 346 0.14 10.03 -12.28
N PHE A 347 -0.64 8.96 -12.06
CA PHE A 347 -2.09 9.12 -11.91
C PHE A 347 -2.45 9.81 -10.60
N LEU A 348 -1.67 9.58 -9.53
CA LEU A 348 -1.86 10.25 -8.26
C LEU A 348 -1.67 11.75 -8.40
N GLU A 349 -0.56 12.20 -9.00
CA GLU A 349 -0.17 13.60 -9.14
C GLU A 349 -1.31 14.46 -9.71
N SER A 350 -2.07 13.93 -10.68
CA SER A 350 -3.21 14.62 -11.29
C SER A 350 -4.33 14.97 -10.29
N ALA A 351 -4.47 14.20 -9.22
CA ALA A 351 -5.49 14.36 -8.18
C ALA A 351 -4.98 15.00 -6.89
N LEU A 352 -3.71 15.44 -6.84
CA LEU A 352 -3.11 16.08 -5.67
C LEU A 352 -3.22 17.60 -5.68
N THR A 353 -4.17 18.17 -6.43
CA THR A 353 -4.31 19.63 -6.59
C THR A 353 -5.65 20.14 -6.04
N LYS A 354 -5.67 21.41 -5.64
CA LYS A 354 -6.91 22.12 -5.28
C LYS A 354 -7.94 22.12 -6.42
N GLU A 355 -7.50 22.38 -7.65
CA GLU A 355 -8.38 22.47 -8.82
C GLU A 355 -9.01 21.13 -9.15
N HIS A 356 -8.34 19.99 -8.90
CA HIS A 356 -8.94 18.67 -9.06
C HIS A 356 -10.19 18.49 -8.18
N PHE A 357 -10.11 18.83 -6.88
CA PHE A 357 -11.25 18.69 -5.98
C PHE A 357 -12.37 19.70 -6.28
N LEU A 358 -12.03 20.96 -6.63
CA LEU A 358 -13.04 21.93 -7.06
C LEU A 358 -13.73 21.50 -8.35
N GLY A 359 -12.97 20.99 -9.32
CA GLY A 359 -13.50 20.43 -10.56
C GLY A 359 -14.38 19.21 -10.31
N LEU A 360 -14.01 18.33 -9.38
CA LEU A 360 -14.81 17.16 -9.02
C LEU A 360 -16.17 17.57 -8.41
N ILE A 361 -16.17 18.58 -7.52
CA ILE A 361 -17.41 19.14 -6.95
C ILE A 361 -18.30 19.69 -8.08
N ASP A 362 -17.74 20.50 -8.98
CA ASP A 362 -18.48 21.09 -10.11
C ASP A 362 -18.98 20.02 -11.10
N TRP A 363 -18.19 18.97 -11.33
CA TRP A 363 -18.58 17.83 -12.17
C TRP A 363 -19.78 17.12 -11.57
N VAL A 364 -19.77 16.84 -10.28
CA VAL A 364 -20.93 16.23 -9.60
C VAL A 364 -22.14 17.14 -9.73
N GLU A 365 -22.01 18.44 -9.45
CA GLU A 365 -23.13 19.38 -9.55
C GLU A 365 -23.76 19.39 -10.95
N ALA A 366 -22.96 19.26 -12.00
CA ALA A 366 -23.45 19.22 -13.38
C ALA A 366 -24.24 17.95 -13.75
N HIS A 367 -24.07 16.86 -13.00
CA HIS A 367 -24.72 15.56 -13.27
C HIS A 367 -25.84 15.23 -12.28
N ARG A 368 -26.04 16.03 -11.23
CA ARG A 368 -27.14 15.82 -10.28
C ARG A 368 -28.51 15.94 -10.96
N PRO A 369 -29.52 15.16 -10.53
CA PRO A 369 -29.52 14.24 -9.38
C PRO A 369 -29.05 12.81 -9.70
N GLU A 370 -28.40 12.57 -10.84
CA GLU A 370 -28.04 11.22 -11.25
C GLU A 370 -26.98 10.60 -10.32
N PRO A 371 -27.15 9.34 -9.85
CA PRO A 371 -26.13 8.65 -9.08
C PRO A 371 -24.82 8.51 -9.87
N MET A 372 -23.68 8.66 -9.21
CA MET A 372 -22.35 8.62 -9.83
C MET A 372 -21.43 7.65 -9.11
N LEU A 373 -20.44 7.13 -9.83
CA LEU A 373 -19.49 6.13 -9.34
C LEU A 373 -18.09 6.41 -9.87
N ALA A 374 -17.06 6.08 -9.09
CA ALA A 374 -15.70 5.97 -9.61
C ALA A 374 -15.57 4.75 -10.55
N LYS A 375 -15.12 4.96 -11.79
CA LYS A 375 -14.99 3.93 -12.85
C LYS A 375 -14.11 2.74 -12.48
N ILE A 376 -13.29 2.83 -11.43
CA ILE A 376 -12.54 1.68 -10.90
C ILE A 376 -13.45 0.58 -10.33
N TYR A 377 -14.66 0.95 -9.89
CA TYR A 377 -15.65 0.01 -9.37
C TYR A 377 -16.60 -0.53 -10.44
N ALA A 378 -16.60 0.05 -11.64
CA ALA A 378 -17.33 -0.48 -12.78
C ALA A 378 -16.62 -1.72 -13.33
N THR A 379 -17.40 -2.67 -13.89
CA THR A 379 -16.91 -3.91 -14.47
C THR A 379 -17.36 -4.02 -15.94
N GLY A 380 -16.40 -4.12 -16.85
CA GLY A 380 -16.62 -4.28 -18.29
C GLY A 380 -16.26 -5.68 -18.84
N ILE A 381 -16.45 -5.89 -20.14
CA ILE A 381 -16.17 -7.19 -20.81
C ILE A 381 -14.66 -7.51 -20.85
N ASP A 382 -13.82 -6.49 -21.06
CA ASP A 382 -12.36 -6.59 -21.13
C ASP A 382 -11.64 -6.13 -19.85
N GLU A 383 -12.40 -5.80 -18.82
CA GLU A 383 -11.87 -5.35 -17.55
C GLU A 383 -11.44 -6.53 -16.69
N GLY A 384 -10.27 -6.38 -16.09
CA GLY A 384 -9.68 -7.32 -15.18
C GLY A 384 -9.81 -6.86 -13.73
N PRO A 385 -9.03 -7.47 -12.82
CA PRO A 385 -9.11 -7.15 -11.41
C PRO A 385 -8.74 -5.69 -11.11
N ALA A 386 -9.57 -5.05 -10.27
CA ALA A 386 -9.30 -3.74 -9.69
C ALA A 386 -8.80 -3.88 -8.24
N VAL A 387 -7.87 -3.02 -7.84
CA VAL A 387 -7.41 -2.88 -6.44
C VAL A 387 -7.51 -1.42 -6.04
N VAL A 388 -8.14 -1.15 -4.90
CA VAL A 388 -8.21 0.17 -4.28
C VAL A 388 -7.43 0.17 -2.97
N VAL A 389 -6.47 1.08 -2.85
CA VAL A 389 -5.68 1.28 -1.64
C VAL A 389 -6.12 2.57 -0.93
N SER A 390 -6.50 2.47 0.33
CA SER A 390 -6.87 3.62 1.16
C SER A 390 -5.93 3.76 2.35
N SER A 391 -5.30 4.92 2.49
CA SER A 391 -4.30 5.11 3.53
C SER A 391 -4.95 5.33 4.91
N GLY A 392 -4.75 4.39 5.82
CA GLY A 392 -5.05 4.53 7.24
C GLY A 392 -3.94 5.17 8.06
N ALA A 393 -3.04 5.95 7.43
CA ALA A 393 -1.86 6.55 8.08
C ALA A 393 -2.19 7.43 9.30
N ARG A 394 -3.43 7.94 9.39
CA ARG A 394 -3.94 8.77 10.49
C ARG A 394 -4.91 8.03 11.41
N PHE A 395 -4.96 6.70 11.34
CA PHE A 395 -5.84 5.90 12.19
C PHE A 395 -5.43 6.04 13.67
N PRO A 396 -6.31 6.54 14.55
CA PRO A 396 -5.90 7.14 15.81
C PRO A 396 -5.87 6.14 16.97
N VAL A 397 -5.32 4.93 16.79
CA VAL A 397 -5.37 3.86 17.80
C VAL A 397 -5.00 4.38 19.20
N GLU A 398 -3.84 5.00 19.36
CA GLU A 398 -3.35 5.48 20.65
C GLU A 398 -4.22 6.57 21.31
N LYS A 399 -5.07 7.27 20.54
CA LYS A 399 -5.90 8.37 21.04
C LYS A 399 -7.29 7.93 21.50
N VAL A 400 -7.72 6.72 21.15
CA VAL A 400 -9.06 6.20 21.50
C VAL A 400 -8.99 5.47 22.85
N ASP A 401 -8.56 6.17 23.89
CA ASP A 401 -8.61 5.68 25.28
C ASP A 401 -9.89 6.16 25.94
N PHE A 402 -10.77 5.25 26.34
CA PHE A 402 -12.03 5.60 27.02
C PHE A 402 -11.88 5.72 28.55
N GLY A 403 -10.66 5.66 29.08
CA GLY A 403 -10.39 5.54 30.53
C GLY A 403 -10.23 4.09 31.00
N TRP A 404 -10.30 3.12 30.08
CA TRP A 404 -9.98 1.71 30.33
C TRP A 404 -8.47 1.42 30.16
N GLY A 405 -7.70 2.43 29.73
CA GLY A 405 -6.33 2.31 29.23
C GLY A 405 -6.32 2.28 27.71
N GLY A 406 -5.22 2.73 27.09
CA GLY A 406 -5.10 2.79 25.63
C GLY A 406 -5.32 1.43 24.93
N PRO A 407 -5.91 1.41 23.73
CA PRO A 407 -6.10 0.17 22.99
C PRO A 407 -4.75 -0.39 22.53
N ILE A 408 -4.62 -1.71 22.59
CA ILE A 408 -3.40 -2.41 22.16
C ILE A 408 -3.39 -2.72 20.67
N PHE A 409 -4.56 -2.65 20.04
CA PHE A 409 -4.77 -2.92 18.63
C PHE A 409 -6.07 -2.28 18.18
N GLY A 410 -6.12 -1.83 16.94
CA GLY A 410 -7.36 -1.48 16.27
C GLY A 410 -7.22 -1.70 14.79
N SER A 411 -8.34 -1.89 14.10
CA SER A 411 -8.38 -1.98 12.64
C SER A 411 -9.76 -1.61 12.13
N TYR A 412 -9.80 -1.21 10.87
CA TYR A 412 -11.05 -1.27 10.11
C TYR A 412 -11.33 -2.72 9.71
N HIS A 413 -12.61 -3.03 9.57
CA HIS A 413 -13.11 -4.28 9.00
C HIS A 413 -14.42 -3.98 8.28
N PHE A 414 -14.40 -4.07 6.96
CA PHE A 414 -15.58 -3.89 6.13
C PHE A 414 -15.42 -4.75 4.88
N PRO A 415 -16.03 -5.94 4.87
CA PRO A 415 -16.08 -6.78 3.68
C PRO A 415 -16.69 -5.98 2.52
N TRP A 416 -15.86 -5.61 1.55
CA TRP A 416 -16.29 -4.80 0.41
C TRP A 416 -17.22 -5.63 -0.47
N GLY A 417 -18.46 -5.17 -0.65
CA GLY A 417 -19.49 -5.93 -1.37
C GLY A 417 -19.34 -5.98 -2.88
N GLY A 418 -18.39 -5.25 -3.47
CA GLY A 418 -18.13 -5.25 -4.92
C GLY A 418 -16.97 -6.15 -5.34
N GLU A 419 -16.68 -6.21 -6.65
CA GLU A 419 -15.61 -7.07 -7.20
C GLU A 419 -14.19 -6.50 -7.03
N ALA A 420 -14.08 -5.21 -6.72
CA ALA A 420 -12.79 -4.56 -6.47
C ALA A 420 -12.17 -5.06 -5.17
N ARG A 421 -10.86 -5.36 -5.22
CA ARG A 421 -10.05 -5.68 -4.03
C ARG A 421 -9.83 -4.42 -3.23
N TYR A 422 -9.91 -4.52 -1.91
CA TYR A 422 -9.68 -3.38 -1.02
C TYR A 422 -8.51 -3.60 -0.09
N VAL A 423 -7.65 -2.60 0.07
CA VAL A 423 -6.47 -2.66 0.94
C VAL A 423 -6.36 -1.36 1.75
N MET A 424 -6.17 -1.50 3.06
CA MET A 424 -5.96 -0.37 3.96
C MET A 424 -4.72 -0.58 4.84
N PRO A 425 -3.57 0.00 4.47
CA PRO A 425 -2.41 0.06 5.34
C PRO A 425 -2.59 1.10 6.45
N MET A 426 -2.28 0.72 7.68
CA MET A 426 -2.32 1.53 8.90
C MET A 426 -0.98 1.43 9.63
N PRO A 427 -0.57 2.44 10.42
CA PRO A 427 0.60 2.34 11.28
C PRO A 427 0.42 1.22 12.31
N SER A 428 1.51 0.50 12.59
CA SER A 428 1.55 -0.44 13.70
C SER A 428 1.36 0.31 15.03
N PRO A 429 0.56 -0.22 15.97
CA PRO A 429 0.45 0.34 17.32
C PRO A 429 1.76 0.25 18.12
N MET A 430 2.80 -0.42 17.59
CA MET A 430 4.13 -0.46 18.20
C MET A 430 4.97 0.80 17.94
N GLY A 431 4.54 1.71 17.06
CA GLY A 431 5.25 2.96 16.77
C GLY A 431 6.64 2.78 16.12
N ASN A 432 6.98 1.57 15.67
CA ASN A 432 8.30 1.22 15.12
C ASN A 432 8.45 1.48 13.61
N GLY A 433 7.44 2.07 12.96
CA GLY A 433 7.43 2.36 11.53
C GLY A 433 6.93 1.22 10.64
N ASP A 434 6.53 0.10 11.23
CA ASP A 434 5.86 -1.03 10.57
C ASP A 434 4.38 -0.75 10.35
N TRP A 435 3.74 -1.50 9.46
CA TRP A 435 2.32 -1.33 9.12
C TRP A 435 1.50 -2.57 9.46
N VAL A 436 0.26 -2.32 9.89
CA VAL A 436 -0.83 -3.30 9.90
C VAL A 436 -1.66 -3.06 8.64
N VAL A 437 -1.87 -4.09 7.83
CA VAL A 437 -2.57 -3.96 6.54
C VAL A 437 -3.80 -4.83 6.53
N TYR A 438 -4.97 -4.19 6.54
CA TYR A 438 -6.23 -4.85 6.24
C TYR A 438 -6.35 -5.06 4.73
N MET A 439 -6.75 -6.26 4.30
CA MET A 439 -6.96 -6.64 2.91
C MET A 439 -8.25 -7.40 2.78
N HIS A 440 -9.04 -7.10 1.75
CA HIS A 440 -10.22 -7.87 1.35
C HIS A 440 -10.04 -8.31 -0.11
N ILE A 441 -9.62 -9.56 -0.30
CA ILE A 441 -9.16 -10.10 -1.60
C ILE A 441 -9.60 -11.57 -1.78
N PRO A 442 -9.82 -12.07 -3.02
CA PRO A 442 -10.21 -13.48 -3.26
C PRO A 442 -9.20 -14.50 -2.73
N ALA A 443 -9.70 -15.61 -2.18
CA ALA A 443 -8.91 -16.67 -1.55
C ALA A 443 -8.11 -17.59 -2.50
N ALA A 444 -7.99 -17.28 -3.80
CA ALA A 444 -7.28 -18.11 -4.77
C ALA A 444 -5.75 -18.08 -4.54
N ILE A 445 -5.34 -18.90 -3.58
CA ILE A 445 -4.01 -19.09 -2.98
C ILE A 445 -2.99 -19.74 -3.94
N THR A 446 -3.39 -20.26 -5.10
CA THR A 446 -2.53 -21.08 -5.99
C THR A 446 -1.56 -20.27 -6.87
N GLY A 447 -1.82 -18.98 -7.15
CA GLY A 447 -0.98 -18.16 -8.03
C GLY A 447 0.37 -17.72 -7.40
N TYR A 448 0.45 -17.67 -6.07
CA TYR A 448 1.65 -17.22 -5.36
C TYR A 448 2.80 -18.24 -5.40
N ILE A 449 2.49 -19.52 -5.64
CA ILE A 449 3.45 -20.64 -5.69
C ILE A 449 4.30 -20.59 -6.98
N PHE A 450 3.78 -20.06 -8.09
CA PHE A 450 4.48 -20.02 -9.39
C PHE A 450 5.49 -18.87 -9.52
N TYR A 451 5.48 -17.91 -8.59
CA TYR A 451 6.39 -16.76 -8.58
C TYR A 451 7.73 -17.01 -7.85
N ILE A 452 7.90 -18.21 -7.29
CA ILE A 452 9.20 -18.65 -6.75
C ILE A 452 10.13 -18.87 -7.94
N LYS A 453 11.15 -18.04 -8.09
CA LYS A 453 12.16 -18.24 -9.13
C LYS A 453 12.86 -19.56 -8.85
N SER A 454 12.71 -20.57 -9.73
CA SER A 454 13.16 -21.93 -9.43
C SER A 454 14.60 -21.99 -8.95
N LEU A 455 14.86 -22.78 -7.92
CA LEU A 455 16.21 -22.96 -7.37
C LEU A 455 17.12 -23.57 -8.44
N SER A 456 18.23 -22.88 -8.69
CA SER A 456 19.34 -23.28 -9.54
C SER A 456 20.64 -23.16 -8.75
N GLY A 457 21.76 -23.62 -9.33
CA GLY A 457 23.08 -23.58 -8.70
C GLY A 457 23.56 -22.20 -8.22
N THR A 458 22.93 -21.09 -8.63
CA THR A 458 23.46 -19.72 -8.46
C THR A 458 22.53 -18.74 -7.75
N ASN A 459 21.29 -19.11 -7.43
CA ASN A 459 20.27 -18.17 -6.92
C ASN A 459 19.73 -18.49 -5.51
N PHE A 460 20.37 -19.40 -4.77
CA PHE A 460 19.89 -19.91 -3.48
C PHE A 460 19.42 -18.84 -2.49
N ARG A 461 20.20 -17.77 -2.25
CA ARG A 461 19.82 -16.70 -1.30
C ARG A 461 18.48 -16.05 -1.66
N LYS A 462 18.32 -15.66 -2.93
CA LYS A 462 17.07 -15.04 -3.43
C LYS A 462 15.90 -16.00 -3.40
N TRP A 463 16.13 -17.27 -3.75
CA TRP A 463 15.11 -18.31 -3.69
C TRP A 463 14.64 -18.56 -2.24
N LYS A 464 15.58 -18.67 -1.29
CA LYS A 464 15.28 -18.87 0.14
C LYS A 464 14.43 -17.72 0.69
N GLU A 465 14.78 -16.48 0.36
CA GLU A 465 14.01 -15.29 0.74
C GLU A 465 12.57 -15.34 0.20
N GLN A 466 12.37 -15.70 -1.07
CA GLN A 466 11.05 -15.82 -1.68
C GLN A 466 10.22 -16.94 -1.02
N ILE A 467 10.82 -18.11 -0.81
CA ILE A 467 10.18 -19.25 -0.13
C ILE A 467 9.74 -18.87 1.28
N SER A 468 10.60 -18.23 2.07
CA SER A 468 10.25 -17.83 3.44
C SER A 468 9.11 -16.83 3.47
N ILE A 469 9.08 -15.86 2.56
CA ILE A 469 7.98 -14.88 2.45
C ILE A 469 6.67 -15.59 2.07
N ILE A 470 6.71 -16.46 1.06
CA ILE A 470 5.52 -17.14 0.55
C ILE A 470 4.94 -18.10 1.58
N LEU A 471 5.78 -18.94 2.20
CA LEU A 471 5.34 -19.85 3.25
C LEU A 471 4.82 -19.08 4.48
N GLY A 472 5.40 -17.92 4.81
CA GLY A 472 4.90 -17.05 5.87
C GLY A 472 3.54 -16.41 5.54
N VAL A 473 3.36 -15.90 4.31
CA VAL A 473 2.10 -15.29 3.86
C VAL A 473 0.98 -16.33 3.72
N MET A 474 1.32 -17.56 3.36
CA MET A 474 0.38 -18.67 3.16
C MET A 474 0.05 -19.46 4.44
N ASP A 475 0.59 -19.08 5.61
CA ASP A 475 0.47 -19.81 6.89
C ASP A 475 0.96 -21.26 6.81
N LEU A 476 2.06 -21.47 6.08
CA LEU A 476 2.71 -22.76 5.89
C LEU A 476 4.07 -22.85 6.57
N ASP A 477 4.56 -21.77 7.20
CA ASP A 477 5.87 -21.73 7.85
C ASP A 477 5.90 -22.32 9.28
N TYR A 478 4.76 -22.78 9.80
CA TYR A 478 4.64 -23.30 11.17
C TYR A 478 5.62 -24.47 11.45
N ALA A 479 5.77 -25.41 10.52
CA ALA A 479 6.70 -26.52 10.60
C ALA A 479 8.18 -26.12 10.43
N LEU A 480 8.46 -24.92 9.91
CA LEU A 480 9.81 -24.35 9.87
C LEU A 480 10.20 -23.73 11.21
N ARG A 481 9.22 -23.23 11.97
CA ARG A 481 9.42 -22.55 13.26
C ARG A 481 9.34 -23.48 14.45
N VAL A 482 8.48 -24.49 14.40
CA VAL A 482 8.19 -25.41 15.51
C VAL A 482 8.71 -26.81 15.17
N ASP A 483 9.40 -27.45 16.12
CA ASP A 483 9.88 -28.82 15.95
C ASP A 483 8.72 -29.82 15.83
N ALA A 484 8.99 -30.94 15.18
CA ALA A 484 8.01 -31.99 14.96
C ALA A 484 7.40 -32.45 16.29
N PRO A 485 6.07 -32.37 16.47
CA PRO A 485 5.40 -32.90 17.64
C PRO A 485 5.64 -34.41 17.76
N ALA A 486 5.55 -34.93 18.98
CA ALA A 486 5.60 -36.37 19.20
C ALA A 486 4.49 -37.10 18.41
N ALA A 487 4.79 -38.31 17.97
CA ALA A 487 3.83 -39.14 17.25
C ALA A 487 2.57 -39.36 18.11
N LEU A 488 1.41 -39.30 17.46
CA LEU A 488 0.13 -39.47 18.13
C LEU A 488 -0.02 -40.91 18.65
N THR A 489 -0.42 -41.04 19.90
CA THR A 489 -0.79 -42.27 20.58
C THR A 489 -2.30 -42.31 20.84
N ALA A 490 -2.83 -43.47 21.24
CA ALA A 490 -4.25 -43.61 21.60
C ALA A 490 -4.68 -42.66 22.74
N GLU A 491 -3.73 -42.29 23.60
CA GLU A 491 -3.89 -41.41 24.76
C GLU A 491 -3.66 -39.93 24.45
N SER A 492 -3.26 -39.59 23.21
CA SER A 492 -2.96 -38.22 22.84
C SER A 492 -4.18 -37.31 22.97
N SER A 493 -3.99 -36.19 23.66
CA SER A 493 -5.05 -35.21 23.86
C SER A 493 -5.50 -34.59 22.54
N THR A 494 -6.69 -34.01 22.52
CA THR A 494 -7.22 -33.29 21.36
C THR A 494 -6.28 -32.15 20.94
N GLU A 495 -5.61 -31.49 21.89
CA GLU A 495 -4.57 -30.49 21.62
C GLU A 495 -3.33 -31.07 20.95
N GLN A 496 -2.86 -32.25 21.38
CA GLN A 496 -1.72 -32.91 20.76
C GLN A 496 -2.04 -33.34 19.32
N LYS A 497 -3.26 -33.85 19.09
CA LYS A 497 -3.76 -34.20 17.75
C LYS A 497 -3.86 -32.98 16.83
N ALA A 498 -4.46 -31.88 17.30
CA ALA A 498 -4.56 -30.65 16.52
C ALA A 498 -3.19 -29.99 16.25
N ALA A 499 -2.27 -30.02 17.22
CA ALA A 499 -0.91 -29.52 17.04
C ALA A 499 -0.14 -30.36 16.02
N TYR A 500 -0.30 -31.69 16.06
CA TYR A 500 0.27 -32.61 15.09
C TYR A 500 -0.32 -32.39 13.69
N GLU A 501 -1.64 -32.26 13.54
CA GLU A 501 -2.30 -32.00 12.25
C GLU A 501 -1.90 -30.64 11.67
N LYS A 502 -1.83 -29.58 12.49
CA LYS A 502 -1.37 -28.26 12.06
C LYS A 502 0.09 -28.30 11.61
N TRP A 503 0.93 -29.00 12.36
CA TRP A 503 2.34 -29.20 12.01
C TRP A 503 2.49 -30.03 10.74
N GLU A 504 1.79 -31.16 10.63
CA GLU A 504 1.79 -32.05 9.45
C GLU A 504 1.36 -31.30 8.20
N ARG A 505 0.26 -30.55 8.28
CA ARG A 505 -0.26 -29.77 7.14
C ARG A 505 0.77 -28.74 6.67
N SER A 506 1.34 -27.98 7.60
CA SER A 506 2.38 -26.99 7.31
C SER A 506 3.64 -27.64 6.75
N ASN A 507 4.04 -28.79 7.31
CA ASN A 507 5.20 -29.57 6.90
C ASN A 507 5.02 -30.11 5.46
N ARG A 508 3.92 -30.81 5.20
CA ARG A 508 3.61 -31.43 3.92
C ARG A 508 3.51 -30.42 2.79
N ILE A 509 2.77 -29.31 3.00
CA ILE A 509 2.58 -28.31 1.95
C ILE A 509 3.87 -27.48 1.74
N SER A 510 4.63 -27.18 2.79
CA SER A 510 5.96 -26.56 2.65
C SER A 510 6.92 -27.41 1.84
N LEU A 511 6.94 -28.73 2.08
CA LEU A 511 7.75 -29.66 1.28
C LEU A 511 7.31 -29.68 -0.17
N MET A 512 6.01 -29.72 -0.46
CA MET A 512 5.50 -29.67 -1.83
C MET A 512 5.94 -28.39 -2.55
N ILE A 513 5.85 -27.23 -1.89
CA ILE A 513 6.26 -25.94 -2.46
C ILE A 513 7.77 -25.90 -2.69
N MET A 514 8.57 -26.27 -1.68
CA MET A 514 10.04 -26.26 -1.80
C MET A 514 10.51 -27.24 -2.89
N LYS A 515 10.06 -28.51 -2.86
CA LYS A 515 10.40 -29.54 -3.87
C LYS A 515 9.95 -29.13 -5.27
N GLY A 516 8.74 -28.59 -5.40
CA GLY A 516 8.19 -28.12 -6.67
C GLY A 516 8.94 -26.94 -7.28
N SER A 517 9.57 -26.12 -6.43
CA SER A 517 10.34 -24.94 -6.85
C SER A 517 11.80 -25.22 -7.20
N ILE A 518 12.26 -26.49 -7.18
CA ILE A 518 13.64 -26.87 -7.54
C ILE A 518 13.71 -27.34 -8.99
N THR A 519 14.69 -26.83 -9.74
CA THR A 519 14.90 -27.23 -11.15
C THR A 519 15.30 -28.71 -11.29
N THR A 520 14.84 -29.36 -12.36
CA THR A 520 15.12 -30.79 -12.62
C THR A 520 16.60 -31.11 -12.70
N ALA A 521 17.44 -30.15 -13.11
CA ALA A 521 18.88 -30.29 -13.23
C ALA A 521 19.61 -30.54 -11.90
N ILE A 522 19.08 -30.04 -10.78
CA ILE A 522 19.71 -30.20 -9.44
C ILE A 522 18.85 -31.02 -8.47
N ARG A 523 17.60 -31.32 -8.84
CA ARG A 523 16.65 -32.03 -7.98
C ARG A 523 17.19 -33.39 -7.53
N GLY A 524 17.85 -34.13 -8.42
CA GLY A 524 18.44 -35.43 -8.10
C GLY A 524 19.65 -35.39 -7.16
N ALA A 525 20.23 -34.22 -6.93
CA ALA A 525 21.38 -34.03 -6.03
C ALA A 525 20.97 -33.60 -4.60
N ILE A 526 19.69 -33.28 -4.37
CA ILE A 526 19.17 -32.87 -3.07
C ILE A 526 18.54 -34.09 -2.40
N LEU A 527 19.00 -34.42 -1.19
CA LEU A 527 18.49 -35.57 -0.45
C LEU A 527 17.02 -35.36 -0.11
N ASP A 528 16.20 -36.38 -0.34
CA ASP A 528 14.76 -36.29 -0.08
C ASP A 528 14.49 -36.45 1.42
N LEU A 529 13.85 -35.45 2.04
CA LEU A 529 13.53 -35.44 3.46
C LEU A 529 12.04 -35.14 3.67
N ASP A 530 11.47 -35.80 4.67
CA ASP A 530 10.03 -35.72 4.99
C ASP A 530 9.70 -34.63 6.02
N ASN A 531 10.69 -33.83 6.41
CA ASN A 531 10.53 -32.71 7.32
C ASN A 531 10.99 -31.42 6.62
N ALA A 532 10.09 -30.44 6.50
CA ALA A 532 10.30 -29.16 5.82
C ALA A 532 11.49 -28.37 6.38
N LYS A 533 11.64 -28.36 7.71
CA LYS A 533 12.73 -27.64 8.41
C LYS A 533 14.08 -28.29 8.09
N LEU A 534 14.15 -29.61 8.17
CA LEU A 534 15.37 -30.37 7.83
C LEU A 534 15.69 -30.28 6.34
N TYR A 535 14.68 -30.34 5.48
CA TYR A 535 14.82 -30.21 4.02
C TYR A 535 15.40 -28.84 3.65
N LEU A 536 14.87 -27.75 4.21
CA LEU A 536 15.40 -26.41 3.95
C LEU A 536 16.84 -26.24 4.46
N ALA A 537 17.16 -26.80 5.63
CA ALA A 537 18.51 -26.77 6.19
C ALA A 537 19.51 -27.57 5.33
N HIS A 538 19.10 -28.72 4.79
CA HIS A 538 19.94 -29.53 3.91
C HIS A 538 20.22 -28.81 2.58
N ILE A 539 19.20 -28.16 1.98
CA ILE A 539 19.42 -27.31 0.80
C ILE A 539 20.40 -26.19 1.16
N GLU A 540 20.27 -25.57 2.33
CA GLU A 540 21.22 -24.53 2.75
C GLU A 540 22.67 -25.04 2.82
N GLU A 541 22.89 -26.21 3.40
CA GLU A 541 24.20 -26.87 3.49
C GLU A 541 24.82 -27.14 2.11
N GLN A 542 24.05 -27.73 1.18
CA GLN A 542 24.51 -28.03 -0.18
C GLN A 542 24.97 -26.78 -0.95
N PHE A 543 24.40 -25.63 -0.62
CA PHE A 543 24.74 -24.36 -1.27
C PHE A 543 25.78 -23.52 -0.51
N GLN A 544 26.28 -23.98 0.66
CA GLN A 544 27.36 -23.31 1.38
C GLN A 544 28.67 -23.24 0.58
N GLY A 545 28.96 -24.21 -0.30
CA GLY A 545 30.15 -24.16 -1.18
C GLY A 545 30.15 -22.98 -2.15
N SER A 546 28.97 -22.55 -2.61
CA SER A 546 28.80 -21.36 -3.46
C SER A 546 29.12 -20.06 -2.71
N SER A 547 28.99 -20.04 -1.38
CA SER A 547 29.28 -18.88 -0.54
C SER A 547 30.76 -18.50 -0.57
N LYS A 548 31.68 -19.48 -0.68
CA LYS A 548 33.12 -19.25 -0.81
C LYS A 548 33.47 -18.64 -2.16
N ALA A 549 32.91 -19.16 -3.26
CA ALA A 549 33.08 -18.59 -4.59
C ALA A 549 32.46 -17.18 -4.72
N HIS A 550 31.33 -16.95 -4.04
CA HIS A 550 30.72 -15.64 -3.93
C HIS A 550 31.59 -14.66 -3.11
N ALA A 551 32.16 -15.11 -1.99
CA ALA A 551 33.12 -14.36 -1.20
C ALA A 551 34.36 -13.99 -2.04
N THR A 552 34.95 -14.96 -2.75
CA THR A 552 36.06 -14.71 -3.69
C THR A 552 35.67 -13.67 -4.73
N THR A 553 34.48 -13.77 -5.33
CA THR A 553 33.98 -12.80 -6.31
C THR A 553 33.81 -11.40 -5.71
N LEU A 554 33.27 -11.30 -4.49
CA LEU A 554 33.11 -10.04 -3.76
C LEU A 554 34.48 -9.42 -3.44
N ILE A 555 35.43 -10.21 -2.97
CA ILE A 555 36.81 -9.77 -2.69
C ILE A 555 37.48 -9.27 -3.98
N THR A 556 37.44 -10.05 -5.06
CA THR A 556 38.00 -9.65 -6.36
C THR A 556 37.38 -8.35 -6.85
N LYS A 557 36.04 -8.22 -6.80
CA LYS A 557 35.35 -6.99 -7.17
C LYS A 557 35.77 -5.82 -6.27
N MET A 558 35.83 -6.01 -4.97
CA MET A 558 36.18 -4.95 -4.02
C MET A 558 37.62 -4.43 -4.22
N VAL A 559 38.57 -5.31 -4.55
CA VAL A 559 39.97 -4.95 -4.82
C VAL A 559 40.16 -4.28 -6.19
N THR A 560 39.38 -4.70 -7.19
CA THR A 560 39.52 -4.23 -8.58
C THR A 560 38.65 -3.02 -8.92
N LEU A 561 37.58 -2.77 -8.16
CA LEU A 561 36.66 -1.66 -8.42
C LEU A 561 37.40 -0.31 -8.28
N LYS A 562 37.42 0.47 -9.36
CA LYS A 562 37.94 1.83 -9.39
C LYS A 562 36.80 2.83 -9.60
N TYR A 563 36.93 4.00 -9.01
CA TYR A 563 35.98 5.08 -9.22
C TYR A 563 36.17 5.66 -10.63
N SER A 564 35.11 5.65 -11.44
CA SER A 564 35.13 6.04 -12.87
C SER A 564 34.72 7.50 -13.14
N GLY A 565 34.34 8.26 -12.11
CA GLY A 565 33.89 9.66 -12.27
C GLY A 565 32.42 9.85 -12.69
N SER A 566 31.71 8.78 -13.07
CA SER A 566 30.37 8.87 -13.68
C SER A 566 29.19 8.70 -12.72
N ASN A 567 29.35 7.96 -11.61
CA ASN A 567 28.25 7.62 -10.68
C ASN A 567 28.33 8.39 -9.34
N GLY A 568 29.16 9.42 -9.22
CA GLY A 568 29.38 10.15 -7.98
C GLY A 568 30.19 9.35 -6.94
N VAL A 569 31.08 10.02 -6.21
CA VAL A 569 31.99 9.34 -5.28
C VAL A 569 31.25 8.74 -4.08
N ARG A 570 30.12 9.34 -3.69
CA ARG A 570 29.24 8.82 -2.62
C ARG A 570 28.70 7.43 -2.95
N GLU A 571 28.21 7.22 -4.16
CA GLU A 571 27.64 5.93 -4.56
C GLU A 571 28.72 4.85 -4.61
N HIS A 572 29.91 5.21 -5.12
CA HIS A 572 31.07 4.33 -5.14
C HIS A 572 31.46 3.86 -3.73
N ILE A 573 31.52 4.77 -2.75
CA ILE A 573 31.82 4.43 -1.35
C ILE A 573 30.72 3.54 -0.76
N LEU A 574 29.45 3.82 -1.02
CA LEU A 574 28.33 3.01 -0.53
C LEU A 574 28.35 1.59 -1.11
N ARG A 575 28.71 1.42 -2.39
CA ARG A 575 28.89 0.09 -3.01
C ARG A 575 30.03 -0.69 -2.34
N MET A 576 31.14 -0.02 -2.01
CA MET A 576 32.24 -0.67 -1.28
C MET A 576 31.85 -1.05 0.16
N ASN A 577 31.04 -0.23 0.82
CA ASN A 577 30.52 -0.51 2.16
C ASN A 577 29.49 -1.66 2.16
N ASP A 578 28.63 -1.71 1.14
CA ASP A 578 27.69 -2.82 0.94
C ASP A 578 28.43 -4.15 0.71
N MET A 579 29.46 -4.18 -0.14
CA MET A 579 30.29 -5.37 -0.33
C MET A 579 30.97 -5.82 0.97
N ALA A 580 31.46 -4.89 1.79
CA ALA A 580 32.02 -5.22 3.11
C ALA A 580 30.96 -5.78 4.08
N SER A 581 29.73 -5.26 4.05
CA SER A 581 28.61 -5.81 4.83
C SER A 581 28.20 -7.20 4.37
N GLN A 582 28.23 -7.46 3.05
CA GLN A 582 27.97 -8.78 2.49
C GLN A 582 29.05 -9.79 2.89
N LEU A 583 30.33 -9.38 2.91
CA LEU A 583 31.45 -10.21 3.40
C LEU A 583 31.37 -10.49 4.90
N LYS A 584 30.91 -9.52 5.71
CA LYS A 584 30.62 -9.75 7.13
C LYS A 584 29.56 -10.83 7.34
N GLY A 585 28.53 -10.87 6.49
CA GLY A 585 27.51 -11.93 6.50
C GLY A 585 28.03 -13.31 6.05
N LEU A 586 29.29 -13.40 5.62
CA LEU A 586 30.00 -14.63 5.24
C LEU A 586 31.15 -14.95 6.22
N ASP A 587 31.14 -14.36 7.41
CA ASP A 587 32.20 -14.50 8.44
C ASP A 587 33.59 -14.00 7.99
N MET A 588 33.61 -13.08 7.01
CA MET A 588 34.82 -12.43 6.50
C MET A 588 34.79 -10.93 6.82
N GLU A 589 34.73 -10.59 8.10
CA GLU A 589 34.62 -9.20 8.53
C GLU A 589 35.87 -8.38 8.18
N ILE A 590 35.66 -7.26 7.48
CA ILE A 590 36.71 -6.30 7.15
C ILE A 590 36.71 -5.18 8.20
N SER A 591 37.88 -4.90 8.78
CA SER A 591 37.99 -3.80 9.73
C SER A 591 37.69 -2.45 9.05
N LYS A 592 37.03 -1.54 9.79
CA LYS A 592 36.65 -0.22 9.27
C LYS A 592 37.84 0.57 8.71
N GLY A 593 39.00 0.48 9.36
CA GLY A 593 40.22 1.15 8.88
C GLY A 593 40.74 0.58 7.56
N PHE A 594 40.61 -0.72 7.35
CA PHE A 594 41.03 -1.39 6.11
C PHE A 594 40.08 -1.08 4.95
N LEU A 595 38.77 -0.99 5.22
CA LEU A 595 37.77 -0.54 4.25
C LEU A 595 38.06 0.88 3.75
N VAL A 596 38.41 1.81 4.65
CA VAL A 596 38.81 3.17 4.27
C VAL A 596 40.01 3.15 3.32
N HIS A 597 41.00 2.30 3.58
CA HIS A 597 42.17 2.17 2.71
C HIS A 597 41.83 1.65 1.30
N PHE A 598 40.91 0.68 1.20
CA PHE A 598 40.40 0.21 -0.09
C PHE A 598 39.70 1.33 -0.87
N ILE A 599 38.86 2.11 -0.18
CA ILE A 599 38.19 3.27 -0.78
C ILE A 599 39.23 4.27 -1.30
N MET A 600 40.22 4.66 -0.50
CA MET A 600 41.26 5.60 -0.92
C MET A 600 42.08 5.10 -2.11
N THR A 601 42.35 3.80 -2.19
CA THR A 601 43.09 3.17 -3.29
C THR A 601 42.24 3.02 -4.56
N SER A 602 40.91 3.03 -4.43
CA SER A 602 39.99 2.96 -5.56
C SER A 602 39.78 4.29 -6.29
N LEU A 603 40.09 5.43 -5.65
CA LEU A 603 39.96 6.76 -6.25
C LEU A 603 41.01 7.02 -7.34
N PRO A 604 40.70 7.75 -8.43
CA PRO A 604 41.62 8.03 -9.53
C PRO A 604 42.72 9.04 -9.14
N ALA A 605 43.72 9.20 -10.00
CA ALA A 605 44.89 10.07 -9.76
C ALA A 605 44.54 11.55 -9.55
N GLN A 606 43.38 11.99 -10.06
CA GLN A 606 42.86 13.36 -9.89
C GLN A 606 42.60 13.70 -8.42
N PHE A 607 42.32 12.70 -7.57
CA PHE A 607 42.20 12.85 -6.12
C PHE A 607 43.58 12.84 -5.42
N GLY A 608 44.68 12.99 -6.16
CA GLY A 608 46.06 12.96 -5.64
C GLY A 608 46.29 13.93 -4.47
N PRO A 609 45.96 15.23 -4.60
CA PRO A 609 46.09 16.20 -3.50
C PRO A 609 45.28 15.81 -2.26
N PHE A 610 44.06 15.31 -2.46
CA PHE A 610 43.20 14.80 -1.39
C PHE A 610 43.79 13.59 -0.66
N LYS A 611 44.37 12.64 -1.40
CA LYS A 611 45.07 11.48 -0.81
C LYS A 611 46.29 11.90 0.01
N ILE A 612 47.04 12.89 -0.46
CA ILE A 612 48.19 13.45 0.28
C ILE A 612 47.71 14.07 1.60
N ASN A 613 46.67 14.91 1.55
CA ASN A 613 46.08 15.52 2.74
C ASN A 613 45.63 14.45 3.76
N TYR A 614 44.87 13.45 3.31
CA TYR A 614 44.45 12.34 4.18
C TYR A 614 45.64 11.58 4.79
N ASN A 615 46.68 11.28 4.00
CA ASN A 615 47.87 10.56 4.48
C ASN A 615 48.72 11.38 5.46
N THR A 616 48.66 12.71 5.43
CA THR A 616 49.40 13.59 6.35
C THR A 616 48.68 13.83 7.68
N GLN A 617 47.40 13.44 7.79
CA GLN A 617 46.63 13.58 9.02
C GLN A 617 46.86 12.41 9.98
N LYS A 618 47.06 12.71 11.26
CA LYS A 618 47.28 11.71 12.31
C LYS A 618 45.98 11.05 12.80
N GLU A 619 44.83 11.66 12.55
CA GLU A 619 43.53 11.19 13.01
C GLU A 619 42.83 10.29 11.97
N LYS A 620 42.17 9.22 12.44
CA LYS A 620 41.43 8.28 11.57
C LYS A 620 40.01 8.81 11.33
N TRP A 621 39.65 9.02 10.07
CA TRP A 621 38.30 9.48 9.71
C TRP A 621 37.25 8.38 9.87
N LYS A 622 36.05 8.79 10.32
CA LYS A 622 34.84 7.97 10.27
C LYS A 622 34.29 7.92 8.84
N MET A 623 33.49 6.89 8.53
CA MET A 623 32.93 6.71 7.18
C MET A 623 32.06 7.91 6.73
N SER A 624 31.31 8.52 7.65
CA SER A 624 30.51 9.71 7.37
C SER A 624 31.36 10.93 6.98
N GLU A 625 32.51 11.09 7.64
CA GLU A 625 33.48 12.16 7.38
C GLU A 625 34.17 11.92 6.03
N LEU A 626 34.63 10.68 5.78
CA LEU A 626 35.24 10.30 4.50
C LEU A 626 34.29 10.57 3.31
N ILE A 627 33.02 10.19 3.43
CA ILE A 627 32.02 10.45 2.39
C ILE A 627 31.85 11.95 2.16
N SER A 628 31.74 12.74 3.23
CA SER A 628 31.58 14.19 3.13
C SER A 628 32.78 14.85 2.43
N MET A 629 33.99 14.48 2.84
CA MET A 629 35.24 15.05 2.33
C MET A 629 35.49 14.65 0.87
N CYS A 630 35.20 13.39 0.49
CA CYS A 630 35.32 12.94 -0.89
C CYS A 630 34.36 13.69 -1.83
N ILE A 631 33.15 14.03 -1.37
CA ILE A 631 32.16 14.75 -2.18
C ILE A 631 32.58 16.19 -2.42
N GLN A 632 33.09 16.86 -1.38
CA GLN A 632 33.62 18.22 -1.52
C GLN A 632 34.79 18.25 -2.52
N GLU A 633 35.69 17.27 -2.46
CA GLU A 633 36.78 17.17 -3.43
C GLU A 633 36.28 16.86 -4.85
N GLU A 634 35.27 16.02 -5.00
CA GLU A 634 34.63 15.77 -6.29
C GLU A 634 34.00 17.04 -6.89
N GLU A 635 33.34 17.86 -6.07
CA GLU A 635 32.75 19.13 -6.49
C GLU A 635 33.83 20.15 -6.88
N ARG A 636 34.94 20.22 -6.14
CA ARG A 636 36.11 21.04 -6.49
C ARG A 636 36.73 20.62 -7.83
N LEU A 637 36.91 19.32 -8.04
CA LEU A 637 37.46 18.80 -9.30
C LEU A 637 36.53 19.08 -10.50
N LYS A 638 35.21 19.13 -10.28
CA LYS A 638 34.22 19.50 -11.31
C LYS A 638 34.21 21.01 -11.59
N SER A 639 34.51 21.87 -10.62
CA SER A 639 34.56 23.32 -10.84
C SER A 639 35.86 23.78 -11.52
N GLU A 640 36.94 22.99 -11.45
CA GLU A 640 38.25 23.32 -12.05
C GLU A 640 38.42 22.88 -13.52
N GLN A 641 37.48 22.12 -14.10
CA GLN A 641 37.51 21.78 -15.54
C GLN A 641 36.19 22.10 -16.24
N PRO A 642 36.04 23.31 -16.83
CA PRO A 642 34.82 23.67 -17.56
C PRO A 642 34.75 23.15 -19.01
N ASP A 643 35.85 22.71 -19.64
CA ASP A 643 35.88 22.43 -21.09
C ASP A 643 36.35 21.01 -21.46
N SER A 644 35.39 20.11 -21.72
CA SER A 644 35.53 19.09 -22.78
C SER A 644 34.17 18.51 -23.20
N ALA A 645 33.20 19.39 -23.50
CA ALA A 645 32.01 18.99 -24.25
C ALA A 645 32.08 19.56 -25.66
N HIS A 646 32.91 18.99 -26.54
CA HIS A 646 32.73 19.00 -28.01
C HIS A 646 33.77 18.10 -28.71
N VAL A 647 33.53 16.79 -28.78
CA VAL A 647 33.91 15.97 -29.96
C VAL A 647 32.91 14.81 -30.10
N ALA A 648 32.24 14.74 -31.24
CA ALA A 648 31.37 13.64 -31.64
C ALA A 648 32.16 12.31 -31.68
N ILE A 649 31.63 11.24 -31.08
CA ILE A 649 32.06 9.88 -31.35
C ILE A 649 31.00 9.21 -32.22
N THR A 650 31.16 9.39 -33.53
CA THR A 650 30.89 8.32 -34.50
C THR A 650 31.75 7.10 -34.16
N GLY A 651 31.16 5.91 -34.14
CA GLY A 651 31.84 4.67 -33.77
C GLY A 651 33.04 4.31 -34.68
N PRO A 652 33.96 3.46 -34.22
CA PRO A 652 35.11 3.06 -35.03
C PRO A 652 34.77 1.88 -35.96
N SER A 653 34.74 2.14 -37.26
CA SER A 653 35.07 1.14 -38.28
C SER A 653 36.59 1.10 -38.49
N LYS A 654 37.13 -0.11 -38.65
CA LYS A 654 38.54 -0.44 -38.86
C LYS A 654 39.18 0.37 -40.00
N GLY A 655 40.42 0.79 -39.77
CA GLY A 655 41.12 1.75 -40.63
C GLY A 655 41.73 1.20 -41.93
N LYS A 656 42.31 2.12 -42.70
CA LYS A 656 43.59 2.02 -43.42
C LYS A 656 43.88 3.33 -44.16
N GLY A 657 45.13 3.79 -44.08
CA GLY A 657 45.82 4.42 -45.23
C GLY A 657 45.87 5.95 -45.33
N LYS A 658 46.99 6.51 -44.85
CA LYS A 658 47.87 7.54 -45.48
C LYS A 658 47.25 8.63 -46.39
N GLY A 659 47.58 9.90 -46.12
CA GLY A 659 47.79 10.89 -47.20
C GLY A 659 47.59 12.37 -46.86
N LYS A 660 48.72 13.08 -46.72
CA LYS A 660 48.98 14.54 -46.74
C LYS A 660 47.91 15.54 -47.24
N LYS A 661 47.77 16.61 -46.44
CA LYS A 661 47.77 18.07 -46.72
C LYS A 661 46.82 18.69 -47.77
N PHE A 662 45.92 19.52 -47.23
CA PHE A 662 45.58 20.92 -47.57
C PHE A 662 45.80 21.47 -48.99
N GLY A 663 44.75 22.10 -49.51
CA GLY A 663 44.80 23.21 -50.47
C GLY A 663 43.48 23.97 -50.54
N LYS A 664 43.45 25.19 -49.99
CA LYS A 664 42.39 26.21 -50.18
C LYS A 664 42.36 26.66 -51.64
N GLY A 665 41.18 27.05 -52.15
CA GLY A 665 41.07 27.71 -53.46
C GLY A 665 39.67 28.21 -53.81
N ASN A 666 39.31 29.37 -53.25
CA ASN A 666 38.55 30.50 -53.82
C ASN A 666 37.74 30.36 -55.15
N VAL A 667 36.51 30.91 -55.08
CA VAL A 667 35.97 32.02 -55.91
C VAL A 667 35.19 31.76 -57.22
N GLN A 668 34.01 32.40 -57.23
CA GLN A 668 33.18 32.96 -58.32
C GLN A 668 32.48 32.07 -59.36
N GLY A 669 31.15 32.14 -59.33
CA GLY A 669 30.27 32.66 -60.38
C GLY A 669 30.39 32.06 -61.80
N ASN A 670 29.29 31.56 -62.37
CA ASN A 670 28.37 32.37 -63.18
C ASN A 670 27.18 31.53 -63.69
N LYS A 671 26.18 32.26 -64.17
CA LYS A 671 24.87 31.86 -64.71
C LYS A 671 24.89 30.96 -65.96
N SER A 672 23.69 30.45 -66.27
CA SER A 672 23.06 30.09 -67.57
C SER A 672 22.72 28.58 -67.68
N ALA A 673 21.45 28.16 -67.70
CA ALA A 673 20.33 28.34 -68.66
C ALA A 673 20.33 27.32 -69.83
N SER A 674 19.30 26.47 -69.86
CA SER A 674 18.61 25.84 -71.02
C SER A 674 17.75 24.70 -70.45
N VAL A 675 16.42 24.74 -70.39
CA VAL A 675 15.38 24.73 -71.45
C VAL A 675 15.52 23.57 -72.42
N THR A 676 14.65 22.55 -72.29
CA THR A 676 13.67 22.11 -73.30
C THR A 676 12.87 20.90 -72.78
N LYS A 677 11.54 21.05 -72.64
CA LYS A 677 10.44 20.44 -73.45
C LYS A 677 10.04 19.02 -72.98
N THR A 678 8.84 18.85 -72.39
CA THR A 678 7.52 18.52 -73.02
C THR A 678 7.59 17.22 -73.82
N ASP A 679 6.75 16.20 -73.57
CA ASP A 679 5.30 16.16 -73.77
C ASP A 679 4.66 15.02 -72.93
N LYS A 680 3.53 15.26 -72.23
CA LYS A 680 2.12 15.02 -72.64
C LYS A 680 1.80 13.55 -72.95
N ALA A 681 0.98 12.92 -72.09
CA ALA A 681 -0.46 12.68 -72.26
C ALA A 681 -0.71 11.33 -72.99
N SER A 682 -1.73 10.51 -72.74
CA SER A 682 -3.00 10.63 -72.01
C SER A 682 -3.72 9.27 -72.09
N SER A 683 -4.54 8.98 -71.08
CA SER A 683 -5.90 8.36 -71.18
C SER A 683 -6.01 6.94 -71.75
N SER A 684 -6.87 6.04 -71.28
CA SER A 684 -8.29 6.22 -70.94
C SER A 684 -8.87 4.87 -70.48
N GLY A 685 -9.92 4.95 -69.65
CA GLY A 685 -11.11 4.06 -69.64
C GLY A 685 -10.95 2.60 -69.18
N THR A 686 -11.92 1.93 -68.53
CA THR A 686 -13.33 2.26 -68.25
C THR A 686 -13.90 1.26 -67.20
N LYS A 687 -14.83 1.77 -66.38
CA LYS A 687 -16.00 1.19 -65.63
C LYS A 687 -16.32 -0.33 -65.77
N GLY A 688 -16.98 -1.01 -64.83
CA GLY A 688 -17.69 -0.64 -63.60
C GLY A 688 -18.63 -1.76 -63.06
N SER A 689 -19.45 -1.41 -62.04
CA SER A 689 -20.66 -2.09 -61.47
C SER A 689 -20.46 -3.41 -60.70
N SER A 690 -21.18 -3.77 -59.62
CA SER A 690 -22.45 -3.35 -58.98
C SER A 690 -22.56 -3.98 -57.56
N GLY A 691 -23.34 -3.38 -56.65
CA GLY A 691 -23.71 -3.92 -55.31
C GLY A 691 -24.77 -5.06 -55.37
N PRO A 692 -25.47 -5.44 -54.27
CA PRO A 692 -25.78 -4.70 -53.03
C PRO A 692 -24.86 -4.94 -51.84
#